data_AF-A0A9D1JCQ2-F1
#
_entry.id   AF-A0A9D1JCQ2-F1
#
_cell.length_a   1.000
_cell.length_b   1.000
_cell.length_c   1.000
_cell.angle_alpha   90.00
_cell.angle_beta   90.00
_cell.angle_gamma   90.00
#
_symmetry.space_group_name_H-M   'P 1'
#
loop_
_entity.id
_entity.type
_entity.pdbx_description
1 polymer ?
#
loop_
_entity_poly.entity_id
_entity_poly.type
_entity_poly.pdbx_seq_one_letter_code
_entity_poly.pdbx_strand_id
1 'polypeptide(L)'
;MERNEEYISIINEENLLDGWRQVVSHGTHPGIDLETIHAYDQKLEENIKKLLFKIDYGLYCVKPVQIVSGKKEIGLISIEDKIVANCLKTYLNQLSNQYAIINNYGYLEGKSIYRAVEYLQEQLVRYQYVYRCDIANFFPSISRTILLKILKNKISDKKLYQLIQQFICLNVYKNGKIEQGNGLILGNPLSPALSNLYMYELDLKFEKRFPVYVRYSDDMIFAKKIPFTKEDCEWIVQKLEKYDLTLNKEKTKIISPEESFCYLGNEFCREKESKNRVYIGFDDKIENNTNIENNKELQKEGWKRIYYELLNSTKNKDIKNELYQIVDQTVTVEELESKLMERMLHYRLYSSMDQLMNIPKEEVIQSVKLEKYEALFFKKDYKIYIGVLREDGRQEYIELKEESRQDCIKRLEKGGTIAINPTVDGKSSLFVIDLDIDKRLLLEYGDDYGAVEKLKLYLKKNVFVLQRLLSQSNLMSYVEDSGYKGYHIWMFFAEKIEVDQFWKKVDAILQEATLPIGCHMEKIPFLGDECIKIPLSKHLITKKKAHFIEEGGIIEDQNAYIEQIQQNNFAVLENIQQKLDCVKVEEIKEWKEEIGVVEKNCSLIKKIVDKAMTTHYLTHFERNALLYIYGHMGEEGQKYLHYIMENLINYNAEITQEFIDKRKEFPVSCEKLTKRFPQYPCKNCEFKEYPLFYPSPVIYAYEKSPETVTKPDCVNKKERLEKIKEICEPNQLEQLKCLLLELLEKKKKLEEDIMVCQKEIKKYFESIEESKNGEKIEKEGLIMDQGGIYIKLL
;
A
#
# COMPACT_ATOMS: atom_id res chain seq x y z
N MET A 1 27.39 16.55 -30.42
CA MET A 1 26.44 15.76 -29.60
C MET A 1 26.68 16.18 -28.16
N GLU A 2 26.00 17.23 -27.73
CA GLU A 2 26.17 17.79 -26.38
C GLU A 2 25.45 16.90 -25.36
N ARG A 3 25.98 16.90 -24.13
CA ARG A 3 25.77 15.94 -23.04
C ARG A 3 24.30 15.77 -22.66
N ASN A 4 23.72 14.60 -22.93
CA ASN A 4 22.39 14.16 -22.42
C ASN A 4 22.51 13.44 -21.06
N GLU A 5 23.57 13.69 -20.27
CA GLU A 5 23.83 12.95 -19.03
C GLU A 5 22.70 13.13 -18.01
N GLU A 6 22.13 14.33 -17.92
CA GLU A 6 21.03 14.65 -17.01
C GLU A 6 19.75 13.90 -17.40
N TYR A 7 19.34 13.96 -18.67
CA TYR A 7 18.18 13.19 -19.16
C TYR A 7 18.34 11.68 -18.93
N ILE A 8 19.49 11.08 -19.26
CA ILE A 8 19.71 9.62 -19.14
C ILE A 8 19.71 9.19 -17.66
N SER A 9 20.24 10.03 -16.76
CA SER A 9 20.22 9.75 -15.33
C SER A 9 18.82 9.74 -14.73
N ILE A 10 17.87 10.47 -15.34
CA ILE A 10 16.49 10.58 -14.88
C ILE A 10 15.61 9.55 -15.59
N ILE A 11 15.58 9.56 -16.92
CA ILE A 11 14.76 8.66 -17.73
C ILE A 11 15.59 7.44 -18.13
N ASN A 12 15.39 6.34 -17.39
CA ASN A 12 15.94 5.02 -17.67
C ASN A 12 14.96 3.94 -17.16
N GLU A 13 15.25 2.68 -17.48
CA GLU A 13 14.36 1.55 -17.17
C GLU A 13 14.10 1.39 -15.66
N GLU A 14 15.14 1.54 -14.83
CA GLU A 14 15.07 1.42 -13.37
C GLU A 14 14.18 2.50 -12.76
N ASN A 15 14.40 3.77 -13.13
CA ASN A 15 13.60 4.88 -12.62
C ASN A 15 12.14 4.84 -13.12
N LEU A 16 11.88 4.28 -14.31
CA LEU A 16 10.51 4.04 -14.78
C LEU A 16 9.83 2.91 -13.99
N LEU A 17 10.56 1.86 -13.61
CA LEU A 17 10.04 0.82 -12.72
C LEU A 17 9.73 1.38 -11.31
N ASP A 18 10.56 2.28 -10.79
CA ASP A 18 10.27 2.99 -9.54
C ASP A 18 9.05 3.91 -9.66
N GLY A 19 8.92 4.60 -10.79
CA GLY A 19 7.72 5.36 -11.15
C GLY A 19 6.47 4.48 -11.13
N TRP A 20 6.56 3.26 -11.64
CA TRP A 20 5.48 2.26 -11.57
C TRP A 20 5.14 1.83 -10.13
N ARG A 21 6.14 1.49 -9.31
CA ARG A 21 5.94 1.13 -7.90
C ARG A 21 5.17 2.20 -7.15
N GLN A 22 5.49 3.47 -7.39
CA GLN A 22 4.74 4.60 -6.84
C GLN A 22 3.29 4.66 -7.35
N VAL A 23 3.03 4.39 -8.64
CA VAL A 23 1.66 4.35 -9.17
C VAL A 23 0.81 3.26 -8.49
N VAL A 24 1.41 2.10 -8.22
CA VAL A 24 0.75 0.97 -7.54
C VAL A 24 0.44 1.31 -6.09
N SER A 25 1.41 1.85 -5.34
CA SER A 25 1.25 2.12 -3.90
C SER A 25 0.14 3.12 -3.60
N HIS A 26 -0.12 4.06 -4.51
CA HIS A 26 -1.17 5.07 -4.36
C HIS A 26 -2.56 4.60 -4.81
N GLY A 27 -2.71 3.39 -5.37
CA GLY A 27 -4.00 2.83 -5.78
C GLY A 27 -4.74 3.67 -6.81
N THR A 28 -4.03 4.22 -7.81
CA THR A 28 -4.57 5.28 -8.68
C THR A 28 -5.65 4.81 -9.67
N HIS A 29 -6.59 5.70 -10.00
CA HIS A 29 -7.63 5.48 -11.01
C HIS A 29 -7.09 5.59 -12.45
N PRO A 30 -7.61 4.83 -13.42
CA PRO A 30 -7.17 4.89 -14.82
C PRO A 30 -7.43 6.27 -15.45
N GLY A 31 -6.67 6.57 -16.51
CA GLY A 31 -6.83 7.78 -17.32
C GLY A 31 -7.88 7.61 -18.42
N ILE A 32 -7.78 8.44 -19.46
CA ILE A 32 -8.71 8.42 -20.61
C ILE A 32 -8.64 7.12 -21.43
N ASP A 33 -7.51 6.41 -21.37
CA ASP A 33 -7.30 5.13 -22.04
C ASP A 33 -7.91 3.93 -21.29
N LEU A 34 -8.45 4.18 -20.09
CA LEU A 34 -9.08 3.18 -19.22
C LEU A 34 -8.16 2.02 -18.84
N GLU A 35 -6.84 2.15 -19.07
CA GLU A 35 -5.87 1.13 -18.73
C GLU A 35 -5.70 1.06 -17.21
N THR A 36 -5.96 -0.11 -16.65
CA THR A 36 -5.89 -0.33 -15.20
C THR A 36 -4.50 -0.79 -14.78
N ILE A 37 -4.17 -0.60 -13.49
CA ILE A 37 -2.94 -1.14 -12.90
C ILE A 37 -2.81 -2.64 -13.20
N HIS A 38 -3.86 -3.42 -12.98
CA HIS A 38 -3.82 -4.86 -13.24
C HIS A 38 -3.52 -5.19 -14.72
N ALA A 39 -4.13 -4.47 -15.66
CA ALA A 39 -3.90 -4.71 -17.09
C ALA A 39 -2.47 -4.35 -17.52
N TYR A 40 -1.92 -3.25 -16.98
CA TYR A 40 -0.56 -2.82 -17.29
C TYR A 40 0.50 -3.77 -16.69
N ASP A 41 0.23 -4.32 -15.50
CA ASP A 41 1.14 -5.20 -14.75
C ASP A 41 1.36 -6.56 -15.44
N GLN A 42 0.36 -7.08 -16.16
CA GLN A 42 0.44 -8.37 -16.87
C GLN A 42 1.62 -8.48 -17.85
N LYS A 43 2.11 -7.33 -18.34
CA LYS A 43 3.25 -7.24 -19.26
C LYS A 43 4.22 -6.14 -18.85
N LEU A 44 4.43 -5.96 -17.55
CA LEU A 44 5.17 -4.83 -16.99
C LEU A 44 6.52 -4.57 -17.66
N GLU A 45 7.41 -5.57 -17.73
CA GLU A 45 8.74 -5.41 -18.31
C GLU A 45 8.68 -4.99 -19.80
N GLU A 46 7.79 -5.60 -20.58
CA GLU A 46 7.61 -5.28 -22.00
C GLU A 46 7.06 -3.86 -22.17
N ASN A 47 6.10 -3.48 -21.32
CA ASN A 47 5.47 -2.16 -21.34
C ASN A 47 6.45 -1.06 -20.98
N ILE A 48 7.30 -1.25 -19.96
CA ILE A 48 8.33 -0.29 -19.55
C ILE A 48 9.39 -0.13 -20.65
N LYS A 49 9.89 -1.22 -21.24
CA LYS A 49 10.85 -1.15 -22.35
C LYS A 49 10.27 -0.43 -23.57
N LYS A 50 9.01 -0.70 -23.92
CA LYS A 50 8.31 0.03 -24.98
C LYS A 50 8.13 1.50 -24.63
N LEU A 51 7.80 1.83 -23.39
CA LEU A 51 7.65 3.21 -22.93
C LEU A 51 8.98 3.96 -23.02
N LEU A 52 10.07 3.39 -22.50
CA LEU A 52 11.42 3.96 -22.61
C LEU A 52 11.82 4.20 -24.07
N PHE A 53 11.61 3.21 -24.94
CA PHE A 53 11.84 3.34 -26.37
C PHE A 53 11.02 4.49 -26.98
N LYS A 54 9.72 4.61 -26.65
CA LYS A 54 8.90 5.73 -27.14
C LYS A 54 9.49 7.07 -26.71
N ILE A 55 9.98 7.20 -25.46
CA ILE A 55 10.51 8.46 -24.94
C ILE A 55 11.85 8.80 -25.62
N ASP A 56 12.79 7.85 -25.71
CA ASP A 56 14.13 8.08 -26.26
C ASP A 56 14.13 8.51 -27.73
N TYR A 57 13.20 7.94 -28.50
CA TYR A 57 13.01 8.22 -29.93
C TYR A 57 12.01 9.36 -30.20
N GLY A 58 11.46 10.00 -29.16
CA GLY A 58 10.53 11.13 -29.31
C GLY A 58 9.15 10.75 -29.87
N LEU A 59 8.77 9.48 -29.73
CA LEU A 59 7.43 8.96 -30.10
C LEU A 59 6.43 9.07 -28.94
N TYR A 60 6.91 9.33 -27.73
CA TYR A 60 6.08 9.53 -26.55
C TYR A 60 5.43 10.91 -26.56
N CYS A 61 4.09 10.90 -26.46
CA CYS A 61 3.26 12.08 -26.28
C CYS A 61 2.34 11.88 -25.08
N VAL A 62 2.31 12.84 -24.16
CA VAL A 62 1.40 12.77 -23.01
C VAL A 62 -0.06 12.77 -23.48
N LYS A 63 -0.87 11.82 -22.99
CA LYS A 63 -2.28 11.71 -23.40
C LYS A 63 -3.13 12.82 -22.78
N PRO A 64 -4.29 13.16 -23.38
CA PRO A 64 -5.23 14.10 -22.77
C PRO A 64 -5.67 13.64 -21.38
N VAL A 65 -5.69 14.56 -20.42
CA VAL A 65 -6.08 14.27 -19.03
C VAL A 65 -7.60 14.27 -18.90
N GLN A 66 -8.17 13.20 -18.35
CA GLN A 66 -9.61 13.10 -18.10
C GLN A 66 -9.99 13.99 -16.91
N ILE A 67 -10.83 15.00 -17.12
CA ILE A 67 -11.33 15.85 -16.02
C ILE A 67 -12.56 15.20 -15.40
N VAL A 68 -12.54 15.10 -14.07
CA VAL A 68 -13.68 14.66 -13.26
C VAL A 68 -14.14 15.82 -12.38
N SER A 69 -15.42 16.14 -12.47
CA SER A 69 -16.03 17.23 -11.72
C SER A 69 -16.52 16.75 -10.35
N GLY A 70 -16.05 17.41 -9.28
CA GLY A 70 -16.52 17.27 -7.91
C GLY A 70 -16.62 18.64 -7.22
N LYS A 71 -16.23 18.75 -5.95
CA LYS A 71 -16.06 20.07 -5.29
C LYS A 71 -14.94 20.93 -5.94
N LYS A 72 -13.98 20.27 -6.58
CA LYS A 72 -12.94 20.84 -7.45
C LYS A 72 -12.77 19.92 -8.66
N GLU A 73 -12.28 20.46 -9.76
CA GLU A 73 -11.92 19.68 -10.94
C GLU A 73 -10.59 18.95 -10.70
N ILE A 74 -10.58 17.64 -10.91
CA ILE A 74 -9.39 16.79 -10.77
C ILE A 74 -9.12 16.10 -12.10
N GLY A 75 -7.86 16.10 -12.52
CA GLY A 75 -7.38 15.41 -13.71
C GLY A 75 -6.91 13.99 -13.41
N LEU A 76 -7.48 13.01 -14.10
CA LEU A 76 -7.02 11.63 -14.12
C LEU A 76 -6.08 11.40 -15.29
N ILE A 77 -4.84 11.05 -14.96
CA ILE A 77 -3.74 10.83 -15.90
C ILE A 77 -3.60 9.33 -16.19
N SER A 78 -3.23 8.99 -17.43
CA SER A 78 -2.97 7.62 -17.89
C SER A 78 -1.84 6.96 -17.10
N ILE A 79 -1.78 5.63 -17.10
CA ILE A 79 -0.79 4.88 -16.33
C ILE A 79 0.64 5.19 -16.79
N GLU A 80 0.95 5.06 -18.09
CA GLU A 80 2.26 5.41 -18.65
C GLU A 80 2.67 6.85 -18.29
N ASP A 81 1.74 7.79 -18.40
CA ASP A 81 1.99 9.21 -18.11
C ASP A 81 2.28 9.47 -16.63
N LYS A 82 1.63 8.73 -15.71
CA LYS A 82 1.95 8.82 -14.28
C LYS A 82 3.31 8.24 -13.95
N ILE A 83 3.71 7.16 -14.62
CA ILE A 83 5.03 6.55 -14.44
C ILE A 83 6.11 7.58 -14.80
N VAL A 84 6.00 8.19 -16.00
CA VAL A 84 6.93 9.23 -16.45
C VAL A 84 6.88 10.45 -15.53
N ALA A 85 5.70 10.89 -15.09
CA ALA A 85 5.55 12.00 -14.16
C ALA A 85 6.23 11.71 -12.81
N ASN A 86 6.08 10.51 -12.22
CA ASN A 86 6.73 10.17 -10.95
C ASN A 86 8.26 10.10 -11.09
N CYS A 87 8.77 9.69 -12.24
CA CYS A 87 10.20 9.72 -12.53
C CYS A 87 10.73 11.18 -12.59
N LEU A 88 10.05 12.05 -13.33
CA LEU A 88 10.37 13.48 -13.41
C LEU A 88 10.18 14.23 -12.08
N LYS A 89 9.29 13.75 -11.21
CA LYS A 89 8.96 14.36 -9.93
C LYS A 89 10.17 14.43 -9.01
N THR A 90 10.99 13.38 -8.94
CA THR A 90 12.20 13.36 -8.11
C THR A 90 13.14 14.49 -8.49
N TYR A 91 13.42 14.65 -9.79
CA TYR A 91 14.24 15.74 -10.31
C TYR A 91 13.63 17.12 -10.03
N LEU A 92 12.34 17.32 -10.34
CA LEU A 92 11.67 18.61 -10.14
C LEU A 92 11.58 18.99 -8.65
N ASN A 93 11.43 18.01 -7.76
CA ASN A 93 11.46 18.25 -6.32
C ASN A 93 12.83 18.75 -5.87
N GLN A 94 13.92 18.09 -6.30
CA GLN A 94 15.29 18.53 -6.02
C GLN A 94 15.53 19.95 -6.53
N LEU A 95 15.13 20.24 -7.77
CA LEU A 95 15.24 21.56 -8.36
C LEU A 95 14.41 22.60 -7.57
N SER A 96 13.19 22.25 -7.14
CA SER A 96 12.36 23.15 -6.34
C SER A 96 12.92 23.39 -4.93
N ASN A 97 13.53 22.38 -4.30
CA ASN A 97 14.22 22.51 -3.02
C ASN A 97 15.42 23.46 -3.14
N GLN A 98 16.17 23.39 -4.25
CA GLN A 98 17.28 24.31 -4.53
C GLN A 98 16.79 25.76 -4.71
N TYR A 99 15.60 25.95 -5.31
CA TYR A 99 15.00 27.25 -5.56
C TYR A 99 13.77 27.48 -4.66
N ALA A 100 13.99 27.47 -3.35
CA ALA A 100 12.98 27.80 -2.36
C ALA A 100 13.53 28.81 -1.34
N ILE A 101 12.66 29.70 -0.87
CA ILE A 101 12.96 30.50 0.32
C ILE A 101 12.85 29.62 1.57
N ILE A 102 13.48 30.05 2.67
CA ILE A 102 13.46 29.31 3.93
C ILE A 102 12.02 29.16 4.46
N ASN A 103 11.18 30.17 4.26
CA ASN A 103 9.82 30.23 4.79
C ASN A 103 8.73 29.74 3.82
N ASN A 104 9.11 28.97 2.79
CA ASN A 104 8.15 28.15 2.03
C ASN A 104 8.09 26.75 2.66
N TYR A 105 6.88 26.31 2.98
CA TYR A 105 6.63 25.02 3.63
C TYR A 105 5.78 24.05 2.80
N GLY A 106 5.28 24.48 1.64
CA GLY A 106 4.44 23.66 0.78
C GLY A 106 5.26 22.78 -0.16
N TYR A 107 5.03 21.47 -0.13
CA TYR A 107 5.55 20.52 -1.13
C TYR A 107 7.08 20.47 -1.28
N LEU A 108 7.82 20.77 -0.20
CA LEU A 108 9.29 20.73 -0.16
C LEU A 108 9.76 19.68 0.85
N GLU A 109 10.95 19.15 0.62
CA GLU A 109 11.52 18.11 1.47
C GLU A 109 11.90 18.69 2.85
N GLY A 110 11.60 17.93 3.92
CA GLY A 110 11.86 18.38 5.30
C GLY A 110 11.02 19.59 5.74
N LYS A 111 10.00 20.01 4.98
CA LYS A 111 9.03 21.04 5.36
C LYS A 111 7.70 20.41 5.74
N SER A 112 6.99 21.03 6.67
CA SER A 112 5.68 20.57 7.15
C SER A 112 4.79 21.74 7.56
N ILE A 113 3.48 21.48 7.63
CA ILE A 113 2.50 22.42 8.18
C ILE A 113 2.89 22.85 9.59
N TYR A 114 3.32 21.90 10.43
CA TYR A 114 3.74 22.16 11.80
C TYR A 114 4.86 23.21 11.88
N ARG A 115 5.89 23.08 11.03
CA ARG A 115 7.00 24.06 11.00
C ARG A 115 6.55 25.45 10.52
N ALA A 116 5.60 25.52 9.59
CA ALA A 116 5.04 26.79 9.15
C ALA A 116 4.29 27.50 10.30
N VAL A 117 3.51 26.73 11.06
CA VAL A 117 2.71 27.20 12.20
C VAL A 117 3.60 27.64 13.35
N GLU A 118 4.61 26.84 13.72
CA GLU A 118 5.59 27.15 14.76
C GLU A 118 6.34 28.45 14.45
N TYR A 119 6.89 28.56 13.23
CA TYR A 119 7.56 29.78 12.79
C TYR A 119 6.62 30.99 12.88
N LEU A 120 5.37 30.88 12.39
CA LEU A 120 4.41 31.97 12.51
C LEU A 120 4.11 32.32 13.96
N GLN A 121 3.90 31.35 14.84
CA GLN A 121 3.61 31.60 16.25
C GLN A 121 4.71 32.45 16.91
N GLU A 122 5.98 32.10 16.68
CA GLU A 122 7.13 32.87 17.17
C GLU A 122 7.16 34.29 16.61
N GLN A 123 6.98 34.43 15.30
CA GLN A 123 7.08 35.72 14.63
C GLN A 123 5.92 36.65 15.03
N LEU A 124 4.72 36.13 15.22
CA LEU A 124 3.52 36.92 15.51
C LEU A 124 3.53 37.55 16.92
N VAL A 125 4.39 37.09 17.83
CA VAL A 125 4.67 37.80 19.09
C VAL A 125 5.18 39.21 18.81
N ARG A 126 6.08 39.34 17.84
CA ARG A 126 6.72 40.61 17.47
C ARG A 126 5.99 41.33 16.35
N TYR A 127 5.37 40.62 15.41
CA TYR A 127 4.78 41.16 14.19
C TYR A 127 3.29 40.83 14.13
N GLN A 128 2.47 41.72 14.68
CA GLN A 128 1.12 41.36 15.13
C GLN A 128 0.01 41.71 14.16
N TYR A 129 0.29 42.56 13.16
CA TYR A 129 -0.63 42.83 12.09
C TYR A 129 -0.36 41.83 10.99
N VAL A 130 -1.40 41.13 10.56
CA VAL A 130 -1.30 40.04 9.58
C VAL A 130 -2.09 40.41 8.34
N TYR A 131 -1.56 40.05 7.18
CA TYR A 131 -2.29 40.03 5.94
C TYR A 131 -2.24 38.60 5.39
N ARG A 132 -3.38 37.92 5.44
CA ARG A 132 -3.56 36.58 4.88
C ARG A 132 -4.06 36.71 3.46
N CYS A 133 -3.39 36.04 2.54
CA CYS A 133 -3.69 36.04 1.12
C CYS A 133 -3.82 34.61 0.61
N ASP A 134 -4.85 34.34 -0.18
CA ASP A 134 -5.06 33.06 -0.87
C ASP A 134 -5.12 33.32 -2.37
N ILE A 135 -4.38 32.57 -3.19
CA ILE A 135 -4.39 32.75 -4.64
C ILE A 135 -5.60 32.05 -5.25
N ALA A 136 -6.41 32.78 -6.00
CA ALA A 136 -7.59 32.24 -6.65
C ALA A 136 -7.21 31.23 -7.75
N ASN A 137 -7.82 30.04 -7.71
CA ASN A 137 -7.63 28.97 -8.69
C ASN A 137 -6.15 28.69 -9.01
N PHE A 138 -5.30 28.62 -7.97
CA PHE A 138 -3.85 28.67 -8.10
C PHE A 138 -3.23 27.81 -9.22
N PHE A 139 -3.45 26.50 -9.22
CA PHE A 139 -2.86 25.65 -10.26
C PHE A 139 -3.36 26.01 -11.68
N PRO A 140 -4.68 26.13 -11.94
CA PRO A 140 -5.17 26.61 -13.23
C PRO A 140 -4.74 28.02 -13.63
N SER A 141 -4.44 28.91 -12.68
CA SER A 141 -4.06 30.31 -12.96
C SER A 141 -2.56 30.50 -13.27
N ILE A 142 -1.72 29.49 -13.03
CA ILE A 142 -0.29 29.57 -13.37
C ILE A 142 -0.11 29.71 -14.89
N SER A 143 0.54 30.80 -15.30
CA SER A 143 0.82 31.09 -16.70
C SER A 143 1.88 30.14 -17.27
N ARG A 144 1.45 29.24 -18.17
CA ARG A 144 2.33 28.27 -18.85
C ARG A 144 3.50 28.96 -19.54
N THR A 145 3.25 30.10 -20.17
CA THR A 145 4.27 30.89 -20.88
C THR A 145 5.36 31.39 -19.94
N ILE A 146 4.97 31.91 -18.76
CA ILE A 146 5.93 32.40 -17.76
C ILE A 146 6.67 31.22 -17.14
N LEU A 147 5.97 30.14 -16.77
CA LEU A 147 6.57 28.94 -16.19
C LEU A 147 7.62 28.32 -17.12
N LEU A 148 7.31 28.19 -18.41
CA LEU A 148 8.26 27.65 -19.40
C LEU A 148 9.50 28.55 -19.55
N LYS A 149 9.35 29.88 -19.50
CA LYS A 149 10.50 30.80 -19.50
C LYS A 149 11.38 30.63 -18.26
N ILE A 150 10.76 30.45 -17.08
CA ILE A 150 11.48 30.19 -15.82
C ILE A 150 12.28 28.88 -15.93
N LEU A 151 11.65 27.80 -16.42
CA LEU A 151 12.29 26.49 -16.53
C LEU A 151 13.40 26.46 -17.59
N LYS A 152 13.24 27.18 -18.70
CA LYS A 152 14.25 27.24 -19.76
C LYS A 152 15.60 27.78 -19.26
N ASN A 153 15.58 28.62 -18.21
CA ASN A 153 16.78 29.16 -17.58
C ASN A 153 17.35 28.25 -16.47
N LYS A 154 16.60 27.23 -16.04
CA LYS A 154 16.97 26.33 -14.93
C LYS A 154 17.34 24.92 -15.37
N ILE A 155 16.79 24.45 -16.49
CA ILE A 155 17.01 23.12 -17.03
C ILE A 155 17.89 23.25 -18.28
N SER A 156 19.10 22.68 -18.22
CA SER A 156 20.07 22.78 -19.31
C SER A 156 19.81 21.73 -20.40
N ASP A 157 19.35 20.54 -20.02
CA ASP A 157 19.05 19.46 -20.96
C ASP A 157 17.77 19.74 -21.77
N LYS A 158 17.93 19.82 -23.09
CA LYS A 158 16.84 20.14 -24.02
C LYS A 158 15.78 19.04 -24.09
N LYS A 159 16.16 17.75 -24.04
CA LYS A 159 15.23 16.63 -24.10
C LYS A 159 14.38 16.59 -22.83
N LEU A 160 15.02 16.75 -21.68
CA LEU A 160 14.34 16.82 -20.39
C LEU A 160 13.35 18.00 -20.33
N TYR A 161 13.79 19.19 -20.76
CA TYR A 161 12.92 20.37 -20.86
C TYR A 161 11.71 20.11 -21.77
N GLN A 162 11.91 19.51 -22.95
CA GLN A 162 10.83 19.18 -23.87
C GLN A 162 9.84 18.18 -23.26
N LEU A 163 10.31 17.19 -22.52
CA LEU A 163 9.46 16.21 -21.85
C LEU A 163 8.61 16.87 -20.75
N ILE A 164 9.22 17.70 -19.89
CA ILE A 164 8.51 18.46 -18.86
C ILE A 164 7.52 19.46 -19.49
N GLN A 165 7.87 20.07 -20.62
CA GLN A 165 7.00 20.97 -21.37
C GLN A 165 5.69 20.26 -21.77
N GLN A 166 5.71 18.98 -22.13
CA GLN A 166 4.49 18.24 -22.45
C GLN A 166 3.55 18.14 -21.23
N PHE A 167 4.10 17.93 -20.03
CA PHE A 167 3.33 17.88 -18.78
C PHE A 167 2.82 19.25 -18.28
N ILE A 168 3.34 20.35 -18.83
CA ILE A 168 2.83 21.71 -18.59
C ILE A 168 1.73 22.06 -19.62
N CYS A 169 1.93 21.68 -20.88
CA CYS A 169 1.03 21.99 -21.99
C CYS A 169 -0.02 20.89 -22.23
N LEU A 170 -0.60 20.36 -21.15
CA LEU A 170 -1.55 19.26 -21.23
C LEU A 170 -2.87 19.68 -21.90
N ASN A 171 -3.35 18.81 -22.78
CA ASN A 171 -4.73 18.80 -23.23
C ASN A 171 -5.60 18.09 -22.20
N VAL A 172 -6.87 18.48 -22.13
CA VAL A 172 -7.85 17.90 -21.20
C VAL A 172 -9.03 17.36 -21.99
N TYR A 173 -9.60 16.25 -21.51
CA TYR A 173 -10.87 15.75 -21.98
C TYR A 173 -11.96 16.10 -20.98
N LYS A 174 -12.91 16.93 -21.43
CA LYS A 174 -14.00 17.46 -20.61
C LYS A 174 -15.25 17.61 -21.47
N ASN A 175 -16.40 17.22 -20.93
CA ASN A 175 -17.70 17.34 -21.61
C ASN A 175 -17.72 16.75 -23.04
N GLY A 176 -17.06 15.60 -23.23
CA GLY A 176 -17.04 14.90 -24.52
C GLY A 176 -16.07 15.46 -25.56
N LYS A 177 -15.27 16.48 -25.22
CA LYS A 177 -14.34 17.14 -26.14
C LYS A 177 -12.92 17.19 -25.56
N ILE A 178 -11.93 17.16 -26.45
CA ILE A 178 -10.54 17.45 -26.11
C ILE A 178 -10.32 18.95 -26.33
N GLU A 179 -9.86 19.64 -25.30
CA GLU A 179 -9.51 21.06 -25.34
C GLU A 179 -8.14 21.29 -24.71
N GLN A 180 -7.56 22.46 -24.93
CA GLN A 180 -6.31 22.82 -24.28
C GLN A 180 -6.59 23.07 -22.79
N GLY A 181 -5.86 22.40 -21.90
CA GLY A 181 -5.98 22.68 -20.46
C GLY A 181 -5.53 24.09 -20.12
N ASN A 182 -5.96 24.61 -18.97
CA ASN A 182 -5.47 25.87 -18.43
C ASN A 182 -4.45 25.60 -17.32
N GLY A 183 -3.39 26.41 -17.29
CA GLY A 183 -2.34 26.34 -16.27
C GLY A 183 -1.82 24.93 -15.98
N LEU A 184 -1.60 24.65 -14.70
CA LEU A 184 -1.27 23.33 -14.16
C LEU A 184 -2.55 22.59 -13.74
N ILE A 185 -2.56 21.27 -13.96
CA ILE A 185 -3.72 20.42 -13.66
C ILE A 185 -3.60 19.83 -12.25
N LEU A 186 -4.69 19.90 -11.49
CA LEU A 186 -4.84 19.21 -10.21
C LEU A 186 -4.86 17.70 -10.43
N GLY A 187 -4.00 16.95 -9.73
CA GLY A 187 -3.82 15.51 -9.94
C GLY A 187 -2.62 15.14 -10.79
N ASN A 188 -1.95 16.11 -11.42
CA ASN A 188 -0.62 15.90 -12.00
C ASN A 188 0.45 15.87 -10.89
N PRO A 189 1.23 14.77 -10.74
CA PRO A 189 2.28 14.66 -9.73
C PRO A 189 3.34 15.76 -9.78
N LEU A 190 3.53 16.40 -10.95
CA LEU A 190 4.53 17.46 -11.15
C LEU A 190 4.05 18.85 -10.75
N SER A 191 2.73 19.07 -10.69
CA SER A 191 2.15 20.40 -10.43
C SER A 191 2.68 21.08 -9.17
N PRO A 192 2.86 20.38 -8.02
CA PRO A 192 3.37 21.00 -6.80
C PRO A 192 4.80 21.56 -6.90
N ALA A 193 5.72 20.81 -7.51
CA ALA A 193 7.10 21.27 -7.68
C ALA A 193 7.19 22.43 -8.68
N LEU A 194 6.42 22.35 -9.76
CA LEU A 194 6.33 23.39 -10.79
C LEU A 194 5.75 24.70 -10.24
N SER A 195 4.74 24.64 -9.36
CA SER A 195 4.17 25.84 -8.76
C SER A 195 5.14 26.52 -7.77
N ASN A 196 5.96 25.74 -7.06
CA ASN A 196 7.03 26.31 -6.22
C ASN A 196 8.08 27.05 -7.06
N LEU A 197 8.54 26.45 -8.17
CA LEU A 197 9.50 27.11 -9.07
C LEU A 197 8.92 28.40 -9.68
N TYR A 198 7.61 28.42 -9.95
CA TYR A 198 6.90 29.61 -10.41
C TYR A 198 6.89 30.74 -9.39
N MET A 199 6.66 30.41 -8.11
CA MET A 199 6.54 31.37 -7.02
C MET A 199 7.87 31.91 -6.51
N TYR A 200 9.00 31.23 -6.77
CA TYR A 200 10.28 31.55 -6.15
C TYR A 200 10.73 33.02 -6.27
N GLU A 201 10.62 33.64 -7.45
CA GLU A 201 11.02 35.05 -7.61
C GLU A 201 10.07 36.04 -6.91
N LEU A 202 8.80 35.67 -6.74
CA LEU A 202 7.85 36.42 -5.95
C LEU A 202 8.18 36.29 -4.47
N ASP A 203 8.45 35.06 -4.02
CA ASP A 203 8.82 34.74 -2.65
C ASP A 203 10.02 35.58 -2.19
N LEU A 204 11.07 35.67 -3.01
CA LEU A 204 12.25 36.52 -2.72
C LEU A 204 11.90 38.01 -2.58
N LYS A 205 10.98 38.52 -3.40
CA LYS A 205 10.53 39.93 -3.33
C LYS A 205 9.71 40.17 -2.06
N PHE A 206 8.89 39.20 -1.68
CA PHE A 206 8.05 39.23 -0.49
C PHE A 206 8.87 39.17 0.79
N GLU A 207 9.77 38.18 0.91
CA GLU A 207 10.69 38.02 2.04
C GLU A 207 11.59 39.24 2.23
N LYS A 208 12.00 39.90 1.13
CA LYS A 208 12.81 41.12 1.21
C LYS A 208 12.04 42.34 1.73
N ARG A 209 10.74 42.46 1.42
CA ARG A 209 9.93 43.64 1.79
C ARG A 209 9.30 43.51 3.17
N PHE A 210 8.76 42.33 3.48
CA PHE A 210 8.00 42.11 4.71
C PHE A 210 8.87 41.36 5.72
N PRO A 211 8.85 41.77 7.00
CA PRO A 211 9.69 41.14 8.01
C PRO A 211 9.29 39.69 8.28
N VAL A 212 8.03 39.34 7.99
CA VAL A 212 7.51 37.98 8.04
C VAL A 212 6.76 37.72 6.75
N TYR A 213 7.19 36.69 6.03
CA TYR A 213 6.50 36.10 4.89
C TYR A 213 6.56 34.59 5.02
N VAL A 214 5.42 33.92 4.93
CA VAL A 214 5.28 32.47 4.99
C VAL A 214 4.34 32.03 3.89
N ARG A 215 4.70 30.94 3.19
CA ARG A 215 3.86 30.37 2.14
C ARG A 215 3.72 28.86 2.31
N TYR A 216 2.50 28.38 2.07
CA TYR A 216 2.21 26.98 1.84
C TYR A 216 1.28 26.88 0.63
N SER A 217 1.81 26.38 -0.50
CA SER A 217 1.07 26.38 -1.78
C SER A 217 0.60 27.80 -2.13
N ASP A 218 -0.72 28.02 -2.15
CA ASP A 218 -1.47 29.23 -2.48
C ASP A 218 -1.81 30.10 -1.27
N ASP A 219 -1.67 29.59 -0.04
CA ASP A 219 -1.97 30.31 1.20
C ASP A 219 -0.69 30.99 1.73
N MET A 220 -0.72 32.32 1.74
CA MET A 220 0.38 33.21 2.08
C MET A 220 0.04 34.07 3.29
N ILE A 221 0.99 34.18 4.21
CA ILE A 221 0.90 35.04 5.40
C ILE A 221 2.01 36.07 5.34
N PHE A 222 1.62 37.34 5.45
CA PHE A 222 2.51 38.46 5.66
C PHE A 222 2.27 39.02 7.05
N ALA A 223 3.32 39.36 7.81
CA ALA A 223 3.15 40.02 9.10
C ALA A 223 4.14 41.15 9.32
N LYS A 224 3.71 42.17 10.08
CA LYS A 224 4.56 43.30 10.49
C LYS A 224 4.08 43.95 11.80
N LYS A 225 4.87 44.89 12.33
CA LYS A 225 4.62 45.56 13.63
C LYS A 225 3.50 46.61 13.59
N ILE A 226 3.21 47.14 12.41
CA ILE A 226 2.24 48.23 12.20
C ILE A 226 1.14 47.77 11.24
N PRO A 227 -0.07 48.36 11.26
CA PRO A 227 -1.16 47.97 10.36
C PRO A 227 -0.75 47.95 8.88
N PHE A 228 -1.28 46.99 8.11
CA PHE A 228 -1.14 46.98 6.66
C PHE A 228 -1.82 48.20 6.04
N THR A 229 -1.07 48.94 5.21
CA THR A 229 -1.62 50.08 4.47
C THR A 229 -2.20 49.60 3.15
N LYS A 230 -3.05 50.43 2.55
CA LYS A 230 -3.55 50.18 1.19
C LYS A 230 -2.40 49.99 0.19
N GLU A 231 -1.34 50.77 0.31
CA GLU A 231 -0.14 50.66 -0.53
C GLU A 231 0.57 49.31 -0.40
N ASP A 232 0.63 48.73 0.80
CA ASP A 232 1.25 47.41 1.00
C ASP A 232 0.43 46.31 0.30
N CYS A 233 -0.89 46.35 0.45
CA CYS A 233 -1.79 45.40 -0.19
C CYS A 233 -1.74 45.55 -1.72
N GLU A 234 -1.80 46.78 -2.23
CA GLU A 234 -1.69 47.07 -3.66
C GLU A 234 -0.34 46.62 -4.22
N TRP A 235 0.75 46.81 -3.47
CA TRP A 235 2.07 46.36 -3.90
C TRP A 235 2.13 44.83 -4.01
N ILE A 236 1.56 44.08 -3.06
CA ILE A 236 1.48 42.60 -3.14
C ILE A 236 0.69 42.18 -4.38
N VAL A 237 -0.49 42.76 -4.58
CA VAL A 237 -1.35 42.49 -5.74
C VAL A 237 -0.61 42.79 -7.04
N GLN A 238 0.04 43.95 -7.16
CA GLN A 238 0.84 44.33 -8.33
C GLN A 238 2.01 43.39 -8.60
N LYS A 239 2.58 42.73 -7.57
CA LYS A 239 3.61 41.70 -7.79
C LYS A 239 2.99 40.42 -8.35
N LEU A 240 1.87 39.97 -7.78
CA LEU A 240 1.17 38.76 -8.24
C LEU A 240 0.64 38.91 -9.68
N GLU A 241 0.09 40.09 -10.02
CA GLU A 241 -0.43 40.38 -11.37
C GLU A 241 0.65 40.30 -12.46
N LYS A 242 1.92 40.57 -12.13
CA LYS A 242 3.04 40.39 -13.09
C LYS A 242 3.31 38.93 -13.46
N TYR A 243 2.77 38.00 -12.67
CA TYR A 243 2.82 36.57 -12.90
C TYR A 243 1.41 36.02 -13.21
N ASP A 244 0.48 36.85 -13.68
CA ASP A 244 -0.91 36.48 -14.01
C ASP A 244 -1.69 35.85 -12.85
N LEU A 245 -1.28 36.11 -11.60
CA LEU A 245 -1.92 35.60 -10.40
C LEU A 245 -2.86 36.64 -9.78
N THR A 246 -3.99 36.18 -9.25
CA THR A 246 -4.98 37.03 -8.57
C THR A 246 -5.33 36.47 -7.20
N LEU A 247 -5.66 37.36 -6.26
CA LEU A 247 -6.06 36.96 -4.92
C LEU A 247 -7.54 36.60 -4.84
N ASN A 248 -7.86 35.58 -4.05
CA ASN A 248 -9.20 35.25 -3.64
C ASN A 248 -9.71 36.28 -2.62
N LYS A 249 -10.65 37.12 -3.06
CA LYS A 249 -11.19 38.22 -2.26
C LYS A 249 -11.89 37.77 -0.98
N GLU A 250 -12.51 36.59 -0.97
CA GLU A 250 -13.29 36.12 0.19
C GLU A 250 -12.38 35.60 1.31
N LYS A 251 -11.26 34.98 0.92
CA LYS A 251 -10.28 34.41 1.86
C LYS A 251 -9.16 35.37 2.24
N THR A 252 -8.93 36.40 1.44
CA THR A 252 -7.88 37.40 1.69
C THR A 252 -8.36 38.43 2.69
N LYS A 253 -7.65 38.58 3.82
CA LYS A 253 -8.06 39.45 4.93
C LYS A 253 -6.86 40.09 5.63
N ILE A 254 -6.99 41.37 5.97
CA ILE A 254 -6.12 42.02 6.95
C ILE A 254 -6.70 41.69 8.33
N ILE A 255 -5.84 41.23 9.22
CA ILE A 255 -6.20 40.78 10.56
C ILE A 255 -5.47 41.67 11.56
N SER A 256 -6.24 42.29 12.45
CA SER A 256 -5.71 43.10 13.54
C SER A 256 -5.18 42.21 14.68
N PRO A 257 -4.31 42.74 15.55
CA PRO A 257 -3.75 41.98 16.66
C PRO A 257 -4.76 41.42 17.66
N GLU A 258 -5.97 41.98 17.67
CA GLU A 258 -7.08 41.58 18.54
C GLU A 258 -7.98 40.50 17.92
N GLU A 259 -7.87 40.27 16.60
CA GLU A 259 -8.68 39.32 15.85
C GLU A 259 -7.99 37.95 15.75
N SER A 260 -8.77 36.88 15.80
CA SER A 260 -8.26 35.55 15.50
C SER A 260 -8.31 35.26 14.00
N PHE A 261 -7.46 34.33 13.54
CA PHE A 261 -7.53 33.84 12.17
C PHE A 261 -7.04 32.39 12.05
N CYS A 262 -7.66 31.64 11.14
CA CYS A 262 -7.22 30.29 10.81
C CYS A 262 -6.12 30.31 9.73
N TYR A 263 -5.08 29.48 9.87
CA TYR A 263 -4.10 29.19 8.83
C TYR A 263 -3.69 27.71 8.91
N LEU A 264 -3.75 27.00 7.78
CA LEU A 264 -3.44 25.57 7.69
C LEU A 264 -4.15 24.69 8.75
N GLY A 265 -5.40 25.03 9.09
CA GLY A 265 -6.21 24.30 10.07
C GLY A 265 -5.97 24.67 11.54
N ASN A 266 -5.15 25.69 11.81
CA ASN A 266 -4.81 26.16 13.16
C ASN A 266 -5.33 27.60 13.36
N GLU A 267 -5.98 27.88 14.49
CA GLU A 267 -6.46 29.23 14.82
C GLU A 267 -5.42 30.01 15.61
N PHE A 268 -5.02 31.18 15.13
CA PHE A 268 -4.11 32.08 15.82
C PHE A 268 -4.94 33.10 16.60
N CYS A 269 -4.79 33.11 17.92
CA CYS A 269 -5.50 33.99 18.85
C CYS A 269 -4.50 34.73 19.75
N ARG A 270 -4.92 35.89 20.28
CA ARG A 270 -4.09 36.67 21.20
C ARG A 270 -4.77 36.88 22.53
N GLU A 271 -4.04 36.63 23.62
CA GLU A 271 -4.58 36.73 24.97
C GLU A 271 -4.67 38.20 25.42
N LYS A 272 -5.84 38.58 25.96
CA LYS A 272 -6.12 39.97 26.34
C LYS A 272 -5.29 40.45 27.53
N GLU A 273 -4.85 39.55 28.41
CA GLU A 273 -4.16 39.88 29.67
C GLU A 273 -2.63 39.89 29.55
N SER A 274 -2.06 39.22 28.53
CA SER A 274 -0.61 39.21 28.31
C SER A 274 -0.29 39.58 26.85
N LYS A 275 -0.02 40.87 26.60
CA LYS A 275 0.27 41.43 25.26
C LYS A 275 1.48 40.80 24.54
N ASN A 276 2.16 39.81 25.10
CA ASN A 276 3.36 39.19 24.54
C ASN A 276 3.19 37.69 24.20
N ARG A 277 1.97 37.14 24.21
CA ARG A 277 1.74 35.73 23.88
C ARG A 277 0.72 35.55 22.77
N VAL A 278 1.08 34.73 21.79
CA VAL A 278 0.19 34.25 20.71
C VAL A 278 -0.13 32.81 21.05
N TYR A 279 -1.42 32.49 21.15
CA TYR A 279 -1.90 31.15 21.43
C TYR A 279 -2.50 30.56 20.16
N ILE A 280 -2.21 29.29 19.94
CA ILE A 280 -2.86 28.54 18.88
C ILE A 280 -4.10 27.89 19.50
N GLY A 281 -5.27 28.44 19.19
CA GLY A 281 -6.53 27.74 19.37
C GLY A 281 -6.74 26.77 18.21
N PHE A 282 -7.58 25.76 18.40
CA PHE A 282 -8.17 25.07 17.27
C PHE A 282 -9.56 25.68 17.09
N ASP A 283 -9.89 26.09 15.87
CA ASP A 283 -11.14 26.79 15.59
C ASP A 283 -12.34 25.85 15.84
N ASP A 284 -13.02 25.99 16.97
CA ASP A 284 -14.25 25.22 17.26
C ASP A 284 -15.41 25.58 16.30
N LYS A 285 -15.24 26.57 15.39
CA LYS A 285 -16.15 26.83 14.26
C LYS A 285 -15.71 26.19 12.95
N ILE A 286 -14.46 25.75 12.82
CA ILE A 286 -14.18 24.64 11.90
C ILE A 286 -14.67 23.36 12.55
N GLU A 287 -14.81 23.24 13.86
CA GLU A 287 -15.53 22.10 14.46
C GLU A 287 -17.03 22.11 14.17
N ASN A 288 -17.65 23.30 14.14
CA ASN A 288 -19.07 23.46 13.85
C ASN A 288 -19.41 23.88 12.41
N ASN A 289 -18.42 23.93 11.52
CA ASN A 289 -18.67 23.92 10.08
C ASN A 289 -17.60 23.22 9.22
N THR A 290 -16.82 22.29 9.80
CA THR A 290 -16.25 21.05 9.24
C THR A 290 -15.33 20.29 10.24
N ASN A 291 -15.89 19.41 11.09
CA ASN A 291 -15.18 18.22 11.63
C ASN A 291 -13.84 18.42 12.41
N ILE A 292 -13.80 19.02 13.62
CA ILE A 292 -12.57 19.09 14.47
C ILE A 292 -12.54 18.14 15.69
N GLU A 293 -13.67 17.61 16.19
CA GLU A 293 -13.61 16.53 17.19
C GLU A 293 -12.95 15.29 16.56
N ASN A 294 -13.11 15.14 15.24
CA ASN A 294 -12.39 14.17 14.42
C ASN A 294 -10.89 14.50 14.24
N ASN A 295 -10.38 15.73 14.44
CA ASN A 295 -9.01 16.13 14.07
C ASN A 295 -8.01 16.23 15.27
N LYS A 296 -8.47 16.50 16.50
CA LYS A 296 -7.62 16.46 17.71
C LYS A 296 -7.33 15.02 18.19
N GLU A 297 -8.28 14.08 18.04
CA GLU A 297 -8.01 12.65 18.23
C GLU A 297 -7.09 12.10 17.13
N LEU A 298 -7.27 12.53 15.88
CA LEU A 298 -6.40 12.15 14.75
C LEU A 298 -4.97 12.71 14.86
N GLN A 299 -4.74 13.87 15.48
CA GLN A 299 -3.39 14.37 15.78
C GLN A 299 -2.76 13.68 17.01
N LYS A 300 -3.54 13.31 18.04
CA LYS A 300 -3.06 12.55 19.21
C LYS A 300 -2.72 11.09 18.84
N GLU A 301 -3.54 10.43 18.02
CA GLU A 301 -3.21 9.15 17.38
C GLU A 301 -2.07 9.31 16.37
N GLY A 302 -2.03 10.40 15.61
CA GLY A 302 -0.97 10.68 14.63
C GLY A 302 0.43 10.76 15.26
N TRP A 303 0.59 11.49 16.37
CA TRP A 303 1.87 11.61 17.10
C TRP A 303 2.20 10.36 17.93
N LYS A 304 1.21 9.68 18.53
CA LYS A 304 1.42 8.35 19.12
C LYS A 304 1.88 7.35 18.06
N ARG A 305 1.31 7.38 16.85
CA ARG A 305 1.61 6.49 15.73
C ARG A 305 2.98 6.78 15.10
N ILE A 306 3.40 8.05 14.99
CA ILE A 306 4.78 8.43 14.61
C ILE A 306 5.80 8.00 15.69
N TYR A 307 5.51 8.20 16.98
CA TYR A 307 6.38 7.74 18.07
C TYR A 307 6.37 6.21 18.25
N TYR A 308 5.26 5.51 17.95
CA TYR A 308 5.19 4.05 17.88
C TYR A 308 5.90 3.51 16.65
N GLU A 309 5.91 4.24 15.54
CA GLU A 309 6.73 3.92 14.37
C GLU A 309 8.24 4.11 14.66
N LEU A 310 8.64 5.14 15.42
CA LEU A 310 10.00 5.34 15.94
C LEU A 310 10.40 4.33 17.05
N LEU A 311 9.49 3.95 17.96
CA LEU A 311 9.72 2.91 18.99
C LEU A 311 9.71 1.48 18.41
N ASN A 312 8.90 1.23 17.37
CA ASN A 312 8.91 -0.01 16.60
C ASN A 312 10.20 -0.21 15.78
N SER A 313 11.01 0.86 15.63
CA SER A 313 12.37 0.75 15.09
C SER A 313 13.39 0.20 16.11
N THR A 314 13.06 0.15 17.41
CA THR A 314 13.94 -0.38 18.46
C THR A 314 13.63 -1.84 18.78
N LYS A 315 14.67 -2.70 18.80
CA LYS A 315 14.54 -4.17 18.81
C LYS A 315 14.54 -4.85 20.21
N ASN A 316 14.71 -4.13 21.35
CA ASN A 316 14.68 -4.70 22.71
C ASN A 316 13.27 -4.63 23.34
N LYS A 317 12.68 -5.78 23.68
CA LYS A 317 11.28 -5.91 24.08
C LYS A 317 10.95 -5.39 25.50
N ASP A 318 11.85 -5.48 26.49
CA ASP A 318 11.56 -5.03 27.87
C ASP A 318 11.41 -3.50 27.94
N ILE A 319 12.38 -2.78 27.39
CA ILE A 319 12.38 -1.32 27.38
C ILE A 319 11.32 -0.77 26.37
N LYS A 320 10.90 -1.56 25.34
CA LYS A 320 9.85 -1.23 24.36
C LYS A 320 8.50 -1.31 25.05
N ASN A 321 8.24 -2.40 25.76
CA ASN A 321 7.05 -2.51 26.61
C ASN A 321 6.99 -1.42 27.69
N GLU A 322 8.11 -1.03 28.34
CA GLU A 322 8.15 0.06 29.35
C GLU A 322 7.84 1.45 28.73
N LEU A 323 8.34 1.72 27.52
CA LEU A 323 8.01 2.93 26.77
C LEU A 323 6.57 2.94 26.22
N TYR A 324 6.06 1.81 25.72
CA TYR A 324 4.64 1.62 25.34
C TYR A 324 3.71 1.94 26.53
N GLN A 325 4.08 1.52 27.76
CA GLN A 325 3.32 1.85 28.97
C GLN A 325 3.32 3.35 29.31
N ILE A 326 4.46 4.04 29.17
CA ILE A 326 4.54 5.50 29.41
C ILE A 326 3.68 6.27 28.41
N VAL A 327 3.69 5.85 27.14
CA VAL A 327 2.88 6.44 26.05
C VAL A 327 1.38 6.24 26.26
N ASP A 328 0.98 5.06 26.74
CA ASP A 328 -0.42 4.74 27.00
C ASP A 328 -0.96 5.30 28.33
N GLN A 329 -0.12 5.64 29.32
CA GLN A 329 -0.58 6.17 30.62
C GLN A 329 -0.60 7.71 30.75
N THR A 330 0.05 8.47 29.86
CA THR A 330 0.06 9.95 29.94
C THR A 330 -1.13 10.62 29.26
N VAL A 331 -1.68 11.66 29.90
CA VAL A 331 -2.95 12.28 29.50
C VAL A 331 -2.73 13.48 28.54
N THR A 332 -1.58 14.16 28.64
CA THR A 332 -1.24 15.36 27.85
C THR A 332 0.05 15.22 27.03
N VAL A 333 0.20 15.98 25.93
CA VAL A 333 1.35 15.89 25.00
C VAL A 333 2.65 16.39 25.64
N GLU A 334 2.60 17.42 26.50
CA GLU A 334 3.77 17.95 27.22
C GLU A 334 4.30 16.98 28.29
N GLU A 335 3.45 16.14 28.91
CA GLU A 335 3.87 15.03 29.78
C GLU A 335 4.47 13.86 28.99
N LEU A 336 3.94 13.58 27.79
CA LEU A 336 4.41 12.51 26.91
C LEU A 336 5.84 12.82 26.39
N GLU A 337 6.12 14.07 26.00
CA GLU A 337 7.45 14.51 25.55
C GLU A 337 8.49 14.49 26.68
N SER A 338 8.14 14.95 27.88
CA SER A 338 9.05 14.95 29.03
C SER A 338 9.43 13.52 29.49
N LYS A 339 8.49 12.56 29.45
CA LYS A 339 8.74 11.16 29.85
C LYS A 339 9.38 10.31 28.73
N LEU A 340 9.12 10.63 27.46
CA LEU A 340 9.79 10.00 26.32
C LEU A 340 11.24 10.48 26.14
N MET A 341 11.56 11.76 26.39
CA MET A 341 12.97 12.23 26.34
C MET A 341 13.85 11.54 27.39
N GLU A 342 13.34 11.32 28.60
CA GLU A 342 14.07 10.66 29.70
C GLU A 342 14.38 9.18 29.39
N ARG A 343 13.48 8.46 28.70
CA ARG A 343 13.70 7.05 28.26
C ARG A 343 14.36 6.91 26.88
N MET A 344 14.20 7.88 25.97
CA MET A 344 14.89 7.87 24.68
C MET A 344 16.39 8.18 24.83
N LEU A 345 16.81 8.89 25.89
CA LEU A 345 18.23 8.97 26.28
C LEU A 345 18.80 7.59 26.66
N HIS A 346 17.98 6.68 27.20
CA HIS A 346 18.34 5.29 27.51
C HIS A 346 18.43 4.38 26.26
N TYR A 347 17.79 4.74 25.14
CA TYR A 347 17.85 3.99 23.86
C TYR A 347 18.70 4.58 22.76
N ARG A 348 18.84 5.92 22.73
CA ARG A 348 19.95 6.57 22.02
C ARG A 348 21.29 6.12 22.59
N LEU A 349 21.36 5.57 23.80
CA LEU A 349 22.53 4.90 24.37
C LEU A 349 22.73 3.44 23.91
N TYR A 350 21.97 2.86 22.97
CA TYR A 350 22.44 1.69 22.18
C TYR A 350 23.18 2.10 20.89
N SER A 351 23.44 3.40 20.75
CA SER A 351 24.76 3.86 20.33
C SER A 351 25.87 3.52 21.34
N SER A 352 25.62 2.72 22.39
CA SER A 352 26.65 1.93 23.07
C SER A 352 27.08 0.74 22.21
N MET A 353 27.66 1.10 21.08
CA MET A 353 28.88 0.47 20.55
C MET A 353 29.96 0.22 21.61
N ASP A 354 29.79 0.59 22.90
CA ASP A 354 30.81 0.46 23.93
C ASP A 354 30.60 -0.67 24.96
N GLN A 355 29.42 -1.31 25.10
CA GLN A 355 29.25 -2.43 26.05
C GLN A 355 29.18 -3.83 25.46
N LEU A 356 28.97 -3.95 24.14
CA LEU A 356 29.18 -5.21 23.40
C LEU A 356 30.41 -5.13 22.47
N MET A 357 31.37 -4.27 22.84
CA MET A 357 32.79 -4.51 22.67
C MET A 357 33.33 -5.58 23.65
N ASN A 358 32.47 -6.42 24.23
CA ASN A 358 32.86 -7.82 24.43
C ASN A 358 32.80 -8.50 23.07
N ILE A 359 33.89 -8.30 22.30
CA ILE A 359 34.60 -9.42 21.70
C ILE A 359 34.33 -10.63 22.59
N PRO A 360 33.64 -11.70 22.13
CA PRO A 360 33.91 -12.99 22.72
C PRO A 360 35.42 -13.12 22.53
N LYS A 361 36.17 -12.91 23.62
CA LYS A 361 37.48 -13.51 23.77
C LYS A 361 37.30 -14.90 23.24
N GLU A 362 37.89 -15.15 22.07
CA GLU A 362 37.97 -16.43 21.37
C GLU A 362 36.87 -17.36 21.85
N GLU A 363 35.70 -17.36 21.17
CA GLU A 363 34.62 -18.32 21.43
C GLU A 363 35.30 -19.66 21.70
N VAL A 364 35.33 -20.05 22.98
CA VAL A 364 36.03 -21.24 23.40
C VAL A 364 35.22 -22.32 22.72
N ILE A 365 35.82 -22.88 21.68
CA ILE A 365 35.30 -24.02 20.93
C ILE A 365 34.92 -25.03 22.00
N GLN A 366 33.62 -25.17 22.27
CA GLN A 366 33.13 -26.38 22.91
C GLN A 366 33.53 -27.48 21.94
N SER A 367 34.52 -28.27 22.35
CA SER A 367 35.01 -29.43 21.62
C SER A 367 33.81 -30.16 21.05
N VAL A 368 33.69 -30.18 19.72
CA VAL A 368 32.59 -30.87 19.07
C VAL A 368 32.64 -32.31 19.60
N LYS A 369 31.55 -32.83 20.15
CA LYS A 369 31.47 -34.27 20.43
C LYS A 369 31.14 -34.92 19.09
N LEU A 370 32.10 -35.67 18.58
CA LEU A 370 32.26 -35.86 17.13
C LEU A 370 31.73 -37.18 16.60
N GLU A 371 31.43 -38.16 17.45
CA GLU A 371 31.10 -39.50 16.96
C GLU A 371 29.82 -39.50 16.12
N LYS A 372 28.74 -38.88 16.60
CA LYS A 372 27.48 -38.79 15.86
C LYS A 372 27.57 -37.87 14.66
N TYR A 373 28.20 -36.70 14.82
CA TYR A 373 28.39 -35.75 13.72
C TYR A 373 29.22 -36.36 12.57
N GLU A 374 30.31 -37.06 12.90
CA GLU A 374 31.11 -37.80 11.92
C GLU A 374 30.33 -38.90 11.23
N ALA A 375 29.51 -39.66 11.98
CA ALA A 375 28.68 -40.71 11.41
C ALA A 375 27.62 -40.19 10.43
N LEU A 376 27.16 -38.95 10.61
CA LEU A 376 26.18 -38.30 9.74
C LEU A 376 26.83 -37.73 8.46
N PHE A 377 27.94 -36.99 8.59
CA PHE A 377 28.48 -36.18 7.49
C PHE A 377 29.78 -36.70 6.87
N PHE A 378 30.59 -37.48 7.59
CA PHE A 378 31.91 -37.94 7.13
C PHE A 378 31.95 -39.44 6.82
N LYS A 379 30.93 -39.93 6.10
CA LYS A 379 30.89 -41.33 5.61
C LYS A 379 32.07 -41.60 4.68
N LYS A 380 32.66 -42.80 4.74
CA LYS A 380 33.96 -43.14 4.09
C LYS A 380 33.97 -42.92 2.58
N ASP A 381 32.80 -42.94 2.00
CA ASP A 381 32.49 -42.95 0.58
C ASP A 381 31.99 -41.58 0.09
N TYR A 382 31.86 -40.60 0.97
CA TYR A 382 31.52 -39.23 0.58
C TYR A 382 32.78 -38.47 0.18
N LYS A 383 32.71 -37.78 -0.97
CA LYS A 383 33.76 -36.82 -1.35
C LYS A 383 33.62 -35.57 -0.48
N ILE A 384 34.73 -35.11 0.08
CA ILE A 384 34.77 -33.93 0.96
C ILE A 384 35.44 -32.79 0.19
N TYR A 385 34.93 -31.59 0.37
CA TYR A 385 35.43 -30.38 -0.28
C TYR A 385 35.65 -29.27 0.75
N ILE A 386 36.64 -28.42 0.48
CA ILE A 386 36.86 -27.18 1.23
C ILE A 386 36.37 -26.01 0.40
N GLY A 387 35.53 -25.19 1.02
CA GLY A 387 35.15 -23.90 0.47
C GLY A 387 36.31 -22.90 0.57
N VAL A 388 36.66 -22.28 -0.55
CA VAL A 388 37.59 -21.15 -0.63
C VAL A 388 36.94 -19.98 -1.37
N LEU A 389 37.33 -18.77 -1.00
CA LEU A 389 36.95 -17.57 -1.75
C LEU A 389 38.10 -17.25 -2.71
N ARG A 390 37.81 -17.19 -4.01
CA ARG A 390 38.76 -16.74 -5.02
C ARG A 390 39.00 -15.23 -4.90
N GLU A 391 40.09 -14.75 -5.49
CA GLU A 391 40.45 -13.33 -5.53
C GLU A 391 39.36 -12.45 -6.20
N ASP A 392 38.56 -13.02 -7.10
CA ASP A 392 37.42 -12.37 -7.76
C ASP A 392 36.12 -12.39 -6.93
N GLY A 393 36.17 -12.89 -5.69
CA GLY A 393 35.04 -12.99 -4.76
C GLY A 393 34.11 -14.17 -5.02
N ARG A 394 34.40 -15.06 -5.99
CA ARG A 394 33.60 -16.27 -6.23
C ARG A 394 33.96 -17.38 -5.24
N GLN A 395 32.96 -18.19 -4.89
CA GLN A 395 33.17 -19.39 -4.06
C GLN A 395 33.62 -20.56 -4.94
N GLU A 396 34.59 -21.31 -4.45
CA GLU A 396 35.09 -22.54 -5.07
C GLU A 396 35.17 -23.65 -4.03
N TYR A 397 34.83 -24.87 -4.42
CA TYR A 397 34.95 -26.06 -3.59
C TYR A 397 36.08 -26.94 -4.14
N ILE A 398 37.13 -27.10 -3.34
CA ILE A 398 38.32 -27.89 -3.70
C ILE A 398 38.17 -29.28 -3.06
N GLU A 399 38.15 -30.33 -3.88
CA GLU A 399 38.07 -31.71 -3.41
C GLU A 399 39.31 -32.10 -2.60
N LEU A 400 39.08 -32.70 -1.43
CA LEU A 400 40.10 -33.26 -0.57
C LEU A 400 40.28 -34.75 -0.89
N LYS A 401 41.43 -35.10 -1.46
CA LYS A 401 41.75 -36.49 -1.82
C LYS A 401 42.27 -37.32 -0.63
N GLU A 402 42.98 -36.70 0.31
CA GLU A 402 43.65 -37.38 1.43
C GLU A 402 43.69 -36.49 2.69
N GLU A 403 42.53 -36.18 3.30
CA GLU A 403 42.49 -35.50 4.61
C GLU A 403 41.83 -36.41 5.66
N SER A 404 42.37 -36.43 6.88
CA SER A 404 41.78 -37.23 7.96
C SER A 404 40.50 -36.56 8.48
N ARG A 405 39.54 -37.34 8.97
CA ARG A 405 38.29 -36.82 9.58
C ARG A 405 38.58 -35.81 10.69
N GLN A 406 39.59 -36.09 11.50
CA GLN A 406 40.04 -35.22 12.59
C GLN A 406 40.56 -33.87 12.09
N ASP A 407 41.13 -33.80 10.89
CA ASP A 407 41.61 -32.56 10.31
C ASP A 407 40.47 -31.71 9.77
N CYS A 408 39.46 -32.33 9.14
CA CYS A 408 38.21 -31.65 8.76
C CYS A 408 37.54 -30.99 9.98
N ILE A 409 37.49 -31.70 11.09
CA ILE A 409 36.92 -31.21 12.34
C ILE A 409 37.70 -30.03 12.90
N LYS A 410 39.02 -30.17 13.02
CA LYS A 410 39.89 -29.05 13.45
C LYS A 410 39.70 -27.84 12.54
N ARG A 411 39.40 -28.06 11.25
CA ARG A 411 39.08 -27.00 10.30
C ARG A 411 37.75 -26.33 10.63
N LEU A 412 36.70 -27.08 10.93
CA LEU A 412 35.40 -26.55 11.38
C LEU A 412 35.55 -25.73 12.67
N GLU A 413 36.30 -26.26 13.64
CA GLU A 413 36.62 -25.58 14.91
C GLU A 413 37.34 -24.24 14.66
N LYS A 414 38.26 -24.21 13.69
CA LYS A 414 38.95 -22.98 13.24
C LYS A 414 38.09 -22.08 12.34
N GLY A 415 36.81 -22.43 12.12
CA GLY A 415 35.88 -21.63 11.32
C GLY A 415 35.99 -21.82 9.80
N GLY A 416 36.48 -22.97 9.34
CA GLY A 416 36.52 -23.35 7.94
C GLY A 416 35.14 -23.65 7.35
N THR A 417 35.06 -23.67 6.02
CA THR A 417 33.88 -24.09 5.26
C THR A 417 34.13 -25.47 4.67
N ILE A 418 33.29 -26.45 5.05
CA ILE A 418 33.35 -27.81 4.50
C ILE A 418 32.05 -28.10 3.75
N ALA A 419 32.18 -28.73 2.59
CA ALA A 419 31.06 -29.29 1.85
C ALA A 419 31.30 -30.77 1.57
N ILE A 420 30.23 -31.50 1.31
CA ILE A 420 30.26 -32.91 0.96
C ILE A 420 29.44 -33.16 -0.30
N ASN A 421 29.84 -34.14 -1.09
CA ASN A 421 28.97 -34.74 -2.08
C ASN A 421 28.46 -36.09 -1.52
N PRO A 422 27.17 -36.20 -1.19
CA PRO A 422 26.61 -37.37 -0.52
C PRO A 422 26.23 -38.52 -1.48
N THR A 423 26.52 -38.40 -2.78
CA THR A 423 26.10 -39.35 -3.81
C THR A 423 27.20 -40.36 -4.12
N VAL A 424 26.87 -41.64 -4.08
CA VAL A 424 27.77 -42.75 -4.43
C VAL A 424 27.00 -43.75 -5.30
N ASP A 425 27.44 -43.93 -6.55
CA ASP A 425 26.82 -44.82 -7.53
C ASP A 425 25.30 -44.60 -7.69
N GLY A 426 24.86 -43.34 -7.73
CA GLY A 426 23.44 -42.98 -7.87
C GLY A 426 22.60 -43.12 -6.59
N LYS A 427 23.22 -43.53 -5.47
CA LYS A 427 22.56 -43.66 -4.17
C LYS A 427 23.05 -42.63 -3.17
N SER A 428 22.17 -42.21 -2.26
CA SER A 428 22.51 -41.37 -1.11
C SER A 428 21.81 -41.86 0.16
N SER A 429 22.42 -41.55 1.31
CA SER A 429 21.81 -41.72 2.64
C SER A 429 21.51 -40.38 3.32
N LEU A 430 21.71 -39.29 2.57
CA LEU A 430 21.57 -37.91 3.01
C LEU A 430 20.86 -37.12 1.91
N PHE A 431 19.72 -36.55 2.26
CA PHE A 431 18.90 -35.77 1.34
C PHE A 431 18.59 -34.42 1.97
N VAL A 432 18.60 -33.39 1.14
CA VAL A 432 18.44 -32.01 1.57
C VAL A 432 17.50 -31.29 0.62
N ILE A 433 16.56 -30.55 1.19
CA ILE A 433 15.79 -29.55 0.46
C ILE A 433 16.44 -28.20 0.79
N ASP A 434 17.03 -27.57 -0.23
CA ASP A 434 17.67 -26.27 -0.11
C ASP A 434 16.68 -25.18 -0.54
N LEU A 435 16.33 -24.29 0.38
CA LEU A 435 15.34 -23.25 0.20
C LEU A 435 16.03 -21.89 0.28
N ASP A 436 16.14 -21.21 -0.86
CA ASP A 436 16.97 -20.03 -1.01
C ASP A 436 16.23 -18.82 -1.58
N ILE A 437 16.63 -17.63 -1.15
CA ILE A 437 16.20 -16.36 -1.74
C ILE A 437 17.02 -16.09 -3.01
N ASP A 438 16.34 -15.67 -4.07
CA ASP A 438 16.97 -15.34 -5.34
C ASP A 438 18.04 -14.26 -5.16
N LYS A 439 19.25 -14.54 -5.69
CA LYS A 439 20.39 -13.63 -5.63
C LYS A 439 20.10 -12.26 -6.24
N ARG A 440 19.19 -12.20 -7.22
CA ARG A 440 18.76 -10.93 -7.86
C ARG A 440 18.03 -10.02 -6.87
N LEU A 441 17.16 -10.59 -6.04
CA LEU A 441 16.47 -9.85 -4.98
C LEU A 441 17.42 -9.41 -3.87
N LEU A 442 18.41 -10.24 -3.54
CA LEU A 442 19.46 -9.84 -2.58
C LEU A 442 20.33 -8.69 -3.09
N LEU A 443 20.50 -8.56 -4.41
CA LEU A 443 21.25 -7.46 -5.04
C LEU A 443 20.37 -6.21 -5.26
N GLU A 444 19.09 -6.38 -5.57
CA GLU A 444 18.11 -5.29 -5.77
C GLU A 444 17.73 -4.60 -4.45
N TYR A 445 17.65 -5.36 -3.35
CA TYR A 445 17.30 -4.86 -2.01
C TYR A 445 18.49 -4.85 -1.05
N GLY A 446 19.73 -4.93 -1.56
CA GLY A 446 20.94 -5.05 -0.73
C GLY A 446 21.13 -3.92 0.29
N ASP A 447 20.60 -2.73 -0.01
CA ASP A 447 20.61 -1.55 0.88
C ASP A 447 19.34 -1.43 1.75
N ASP A 448 18.29 -2.22 1.45
CA ASP A 448 17.06 -2.35 2.25
C ASP A 448 17.07 -3.67 3.05
N TYR A 449 17.84 -3.65 4.13
CA TYR A 449 17.98 -4.77 5.07
C TYR A 449 16.63 -5.26 5.64
N GLY A 450 15.58 -4.43 5.59
CA GLY A 450 14.24 -4.76 6.09
C GLY A 450 13.44 -5.67 5.14
N ALA A 451 13.62 -5.51 3.83
CA ALA A 451 12.95 -6.36 2.82
C ALA A 451 13.52 -7.79 2.83
N VAL A 452 14.84 -7.93 2.90
CA VAL A 452 15.52 -9.24 2.91
C VAL A 452 15.20 -10.05 4.18
N GLU A 453 15.17 -9.41 5.36
CA GLU A 453 14.80 -10.07 6.62
C GLU A 453 13.33 -10.53 6.63
N LYS A 454 12.42 -9.74 6.03
CA LYS A 454 11.02 -10.16 5.86
C LYS A 454 10.91 -11.38 4.95
N LEU A 455 11.59 -11.38 3.81
CA LEU A 455 11.62 -12.55 2.90
C LEU A 455 12.17 -13.79 3.59
N LYS A 456 13.25 -13.66 4.37
CA LYS A 456 13.78 -14.76 5.19
C LYS A 456 12.81 -15.27 6.24
N LEU A 457 12.01 -14.40 6.85
CA LEU A 457 11.00 -14.78 7.82
C LEU A 457 9.83 -15.52 7.16
N TYR A 458 9.40 -15.08 5.98
CA TYR A 458 8.39 -15.79 5.17
C TYR A 458 8.91 -17.16 4.72
N LEU A 459 10.17 -17.23 4.28
CA LEU A 459 10.81 -18.49 3.90
C LEU A 459 10.92 -19.44 5.10
N LYS A 460 11.31 -18.93 6.29
CA LYS A 460 11.35 -19.70 7.54
C LYS A 460 10.01 -20.38 7.85
N LYS A 461 8.89 -19.66 7.71
CA LYS A 461 7.56 -20.24 7.95
C LYS A 461 7.26 -21.41 7.00
N ASN A 462 7.57 -21.26 5.72
CA ASN A 462 7.35 -22.31 4.72
C ASN A 462 8.27 -23.52 4.94
N VAL A 463 9.50 -23.30 5.41
CA VAL A 463 10.43 -24.38 5.79
C VAL A 463 9.83 -25.24 6.91
N PHE A 464 9.20 -24.65 7.93
CA PHE A 464 8.53 -25.40 9.00
C PHE A 464 7.21 -26.05 8.55
N VAL A 465 6.49 -25.46 7.59
CA VAL A 465 5.34 -26.14 6.95
C VAL A 465 5.82 -27.41 6.24
N LEU A 466 6.87 -27.32 5.43
CA LEU A 466 7.49 -28.46 4.77
C LEU A 466 7.96 -29.52 5.77
N GLN A 467 8.63 -29.12 6.86
CA GLN A 467 9.06 -30.03 7.92
C GLN A 467 7.87 -30.80 8.53
N ARG A 468 6.74 -30.11 8.78
CA ARG A 468 5.52 -30.75 9.30
C ARG A 468 4.90 -31.72 8.30
N LEU A 469 4.82 -31.35 7.01
CA LEU A 469 4.32 -32.23 5.96
C LEU A 469 5.16 -33.52 5.87
N LEU A 470 6.49 -33.39 5.89
CA LEU A 470 7.40 -34.53 5.96
C LEU A 470 7.15 -35.37 7.22
N SER A 471 7.00 -34.73 8.39
CA SER A 471 6.72 -35.43 9.64
C SER A 471 5.38 -36.17 9.64
N GLN A 472 4.33 -35.65 8.99
CA GLN A 472 3.02 -36.31 8.85
C GLN A 472 3.13 -37.60 8.01
N SER A 473 4.04 -37.59 7.04
CA SER A 473 4.45 -38.77 6.26
C SER A 473 5.46 -39.66 6.99
N ASN A 474 5.67 -39.44 8.30
CA ASN A 474 6.63 -40.12 9.16
C ASN A 474 8.11 -39.96 8.73
N LEU A 475 8.43 -38.97 7.89
CA LEU A 475 9.81 -38.63 7.54
C LEU A 475 10.36 -37.64 8.55
N MET A 476 11.33 -38.09 9.35
CA MET A 476 12.08 -37.23 10.26
C MET A 476 13.00 -36.31 9.46
N SER A 477 12.91 -35.01 9.73
CA SER A 477 13.68 -33.97 9.05
C SER A 477 14.11 -32.86 10.01
N TYR A 478 15.24 -32.22 9.72
CA TYR A 478 15.91 -31.27 10.61
C TYR A 478 16.27 -29.98 9.88
N VAL A 479 15.87 -28.83 10.43
CA VAL A 479 16.04 -27.53 9.77
C VAL A 479 17.34 -26.85 10.21
N GLU A 480 18.07 -26.31 9.25
CA GLU A 480 19.31 -25.55 9.46
C GLU A 480 19.21 -24.17 8.78
N ASP A 481 19.64 -23.12 9.48
CA ASP A 481 19.93 -21.81 8.86
C ASP A 481 21.29 -21.87 8.17
N SER A 482 21.33 -21.64 6.85
CA SER A 482 22.56 -21.73 6.05
C SER A 482 23.61 -20.68 6.42
N GLY A 483 23.27 -19.70 7.25
CA GLY A 483 24.13 -18.57 7.62
C GLY A 483 24.21 -17.50 6.53
N TYR A 484 23.40 -17.62 5.47
CA TYR A 484 23.32 -16.62 4.40
C TYR A 484 21.92 -16.37 3.84
N LYS A 485 21.50 -17.05 2.77
CA LYS A 485 20.33 -16.67 1.95
C LYS A 485 19.11 -17.59 2.09
N GLY A 486 19.19 -18.61 2.93
CA GLY A 486 18.18 -19.66 2.94
C GLY A 486 18.30 -20.65 4.10
N TYR A 487 17.54 -21.73 4.00
CA TYR A 487 17.46 -22.80 4.98
C TYR A 487 17.59 -24.15 4.31
N HIS A 488 18.19 -25.11 5.02
CA HIS A 488 18.27 -26.49 4.57
C HIS A 488 17.34 -27.36 5.43
N ILE A 489 16.61 -28.27 4.80
CA ILE A 489 15.85 -29.33 5.49
C ILE A 489 16.58 -30.65 5.27
N TRP A 490 17.27 -31.13 6.31
CA TRP A 490 18.08 -32.33 6.29
C TRP A 490 17.27 -33.58 6.61
N MET A 491 17.44 -34.63 5.81
CA MET A 491 16.86 -35.95 6.00
C MET A 491 17.96 -37.00 5.96
N PHE A 492 18.13 -37.71 7.08
CA PHE A 492 19.17 -38.73 7.23
C PHE A 492 18.56 -40.12 7.14
N PHE A 493 19.26 -41.05 6.49
CA PHE A 493 18.88 -42.46 6.39
C PHE A 493 20.01 -43.38 6.86
N ALA A 494 19.62 -44.50 7.47
CA ALA A 494 20.56 -45.54 7.89
C ALA A 494 21.14 -46.30 6.68
N GLU A 495 20.32 -46.48 5.65
CA GLU A 495 20.64 -47.18 4.42
C GLU A 495 20.83 -46.20 3.25
N LYS A 496 21.51 -46.65 2.19
CA LYS A 496 21.63 -45.89 0.95
C LYS A 496 20.44 -46.17 0.05
N ILE A 497 19.86 -45.10 -0.50
CA ILE A 497 18.63 -45.13 -1.29
C ILE A 497 18.93 -44.53 -2.67
N GLU A 498 18.34 -45.12 -3.70
CA GLU A 498 18.38 -44.57 -5.06
C GLU A 498 17.79 -43.16 -5.08
N VAL A 499 18.57 -42.18 -5.56
CA VAL A 499 18.21 -40.76 -5.50
C VAL A 499 16.89 -40.46 -6.21
N ASP A 500 16.72 -41.03 -7.41
CA ASP A 500 15.51 -40.89 -8.21
C ASP A 500 14.28 -41.51 -7.52
N GLN A 501 14.44 -42.66 -6.86
CA GLN A 501 13.34 -43.30 -6.13
C GLN A 501 12.91 -42.49 -4.91
N PHE A 502 13.86 -41.86 -4.22
CA PHE A 502 13.58 -40.99 -3.08
C PHE A 502 12.77 -39.76 -3.52
N TRP A 503 13.28 -38.98 -4.49
CA TRP A 503 12.61 -37.75 -4.90
C TRP A 503 11.27 -37.99 -5.57
N LYS A 504 11.10 -39.07 -6.34
CA LYS A 504 9.78 -39.45 -6.88
C LYS A 504 8.71 -39.59 -5.79
N LYS A 505 9.08 -40.09 -4.62
CA LYS A 505 8.16 -40.26 -3.49
C LYS A 505 7.96 -38.97 -2.71
N VAL A 506 9.02 -38.20 -2.51
CA VAL A 506 8.97 -36.95 -1.75
C VAL A 506 8.32 -35.81 -2.54
N ASP A 507 8.42 -35.81 -3.87
CA ASP A 507 7.83 -34.77 -4.73
C ASP A 507 6.32 -34.65 -4.60
N ALA A 508 5.63 -35.75 -4.31
CA ALA A 508 4.20 -35.74 -4.01
C ALA A 508 3.87 -34.91 -2.76
N ILE A 509 4.77 -34.93 -1.76
CA ILE A 509 4.64 -34.12 -0.53
C ILE A 509 4.99 -32.66 -0.82
N LEU A 510 5.99 -32.41 -1.67
CA LEU A 510 6.47 -31.05 -1.96
C LEU A 510 5.51 -30.24 -2.84
N GLN A 511 4.69 -30.89 -3.69
CA GLN A 511 3.69 -30.21 -4.53
C GLN A 511 2.60 -29.48 -3.72
N GLU A 512 2.36 -29.91 -2.49
CA GLU A 512 1.39 -29.28 -1.58
C GLU A 512 1.92 -27.98 -0.93
N ALA A 513 3.23 -27.70 -1.06
CA ALA A 513 3.84 -26.52 -0.49
C ALA A 513 3.99 -25.40 -1.53
N THR A 514 3.54 -24.19 -1.19
CA THR A 514 3.74 -22.99 -2.00
C THR A 514 4.89 -22.16 -1.45
N LEU A 515 5.78 -21.68 -2.32
CA LEU A 515 6.91 -20.83 -1.93
C LEU A 515 6.59 -19.34 -2.15
N PRO A 516 7.14 -18.43 -1.32
CA PRO A 516 7.03 -17.00 -1.55
C PRO A 516 7.66 -16.60 -2.89
N ILE A 517 7.10 -15.56 -3.54
CA ILE A 517 7.66 -14.98 -4.77
C ILE A 517 9.11 -14.57 -4.53
N GLY A 518 10.03 -15.06 -5.38
CA GLY A 518 11.45 -14.76 -5.26
C GLY A 518 12.27 -15.74 -4.41
N CYS A 519 11.66 -16.82 -3.96
CA CYS A 519 12.34 -17.95 -3.32
C CYS A 519 12.30 -19.17 -4.26
N HIS A 520 13.36 -19.95 -4.26
CA HIS A 520 13.43 -21.22 -5.00
C HIS A 520 13.75 -22.37 -4.05
N MET A 521 13.40 -23.57 -4.48
CA MET A 521 13.68 -24.82 -3.78
C MET A 521 14.49 -25.73 -4.70
N GLU A 522 15.65 -26.14 -4.23
CA GLU A 522 16.54 -27.10 -4.87
C GLU A 522 16.56 -28.41 -4.06
N LYS A 523 16.76 -29.52 -4.76
CA LYS A 523 16.78 -30.87 -4.18
C LYS A 523 18.20 -31.38 -4.27
N ILE A 524 18.79 -31.77 -3.16
CA ILE A 524 20.18 -32.23 -3.13
C ILE A 524 20.23 -33.62 -2.48
N PRO A 525 20.81 -34.64 -3.15
CA PRO A 525 21.33 -34.62 -4.52
C PRO A 525 20.21 -34.79 -5.57
N PHE A 526 20.25 -34.09 -6.71
CA PHE A 526 19.33 -34.31 -7.84
C PHE A 526 19.96 -35.15 -8.97
N LEU A 527 21.18 -34.78 -9.42
CA LEU A 527 22.02 -35.57 -10.32
C LEU A 527 23.51 -35.45 -9.94
N GLY A 528 24.22 -36.57 -9.99
CA GLY A 528 25.54 -36.77 -9.37
C GLY A 528 26.60 -35.78 -9.80
N ASP A 529 26.91 -34.86 -8.88
CA ASP A 529 28.20 -34.21 -8.57
C ASP A 529 27.99 -32.96 -7.67
N GLU A 530 26.74 -32.65 -7.32
CA GLU A 530 26.36 -31.57 -6.41
C GLU A 530 27.00 -31.74 -5.01
N CYS A 531 27.65 -30.68 -4.54
CA CYS A 531 28.19 -30.60 -3.19
C CYS A 531 27.37 -29.62 -2.35
N ILE A 532 27.18 -29.95 -1.07
CA ILE A 532 26.45 -29.13 -0.13
C ILE A 532 27.28 -28.86 1.12
N LYS A 533 27.24 -27.62 1.58
CA LYS A 533 27.90 -27.19 2.82
C LYS A 533 27.25 -27.87 4.02
N ILE A 534 28.07 -28.45 4.91
CA ILE A 534 27.55 -29.15 6.11
C ILE A 534 27.29 -28.20 7.28
N PRO A 535 26.40 -28.57 8.22
CA PRO A 535 26.11 -27.79 9.42
C PRO A 535 27.35 -27.52 10.26
N LEU A 536 27.35 -26.44 11.05
CA LEU A 536 28.51 -25.91 11.80
C LEU A 536 29.64 -25.31 10.95
N SER A 537 29.59 -25.40 9.62
CA SER A 537 30.50 -24.67 8.73
C SER A 537 30.15 -23.18 8.69
N LYS A 538 31.17 -22.31 8.62
CA LYS A 538 30.95 -20.88 8.33
C LYS A 538 30.64 -20.69 6.85
N HIS A 539 29.72 -19.78 6.54
CA HIS A 539 29.49 -19.35 5.16
C HIS A 539 30.64 -18.45 4.68
N LEU A 540 31.11 -18.65 3.44
CA LEU A 540 32.34 -18.04 2.94
C LEU A 540 32.29 -16.52 2.87
N ILE A 541 31.13 -15.94 2.58
CA ILE A 541 30.96 -14.48 2.42
C ILE A 541 30.62 -13.83 3.76
N THR A 542 29.56 -14.29 4.42
CA THR A 542 29.04 -13.67 5.65
C THR A 542 29.84 -14.02 6.89
N LYS A 543 30.69 -15.06 6.83
CA LYS A 543 31.42 -15.64 7.97
C LYS A 543 30.53 -16.11 9.12
N LYS A 544 29.20 -16.06 8.96
CA LYS A 544 28.22 -16.59 9.91
C LYS A 544 28.27 -18.11 9.87
N LYS A 545 28.24 -18.70 11.06
CA LYS A 545 28.17 -20.15 11.23
C LYS A 545 26.74 -20.62 10.94
N ALA A 546 26.63 -21.80 10.36
CA ALA A 546 25.34 -22.42 10.10
C ALA A 546 24.91 -23.25 11.32
N HIS A 547 23.63 -23.18 11.65
CA HIS A 547 23.08 -23.72 12.89
C HIS A 547 21.77 -24.43 12.64
N PHE A 548 21.56 -25.55 13.33
CA PHE A 548 20.24 -26.15 13.45
C PHE A 548 19.31 -25.22 14.23
N ILE A 549 18.06 -25.16 13.77
CA ILE A 549 17.02 -24.31 14.32
C ILE A 549 15.73 -25.10 14.54
N GLU A 550 14.93 -24.63 15.47
CA GLU A 550 13.54 -25.03 15.65
C GLU A 550 12.61 -23.84 15.39
N GLU A 551 11.30 -24.06 15.42
CA GLU A 551 10.32 -23.01 15.17
C GLU A 551 10.51 -21.83 16.15
N GLY A 552 10.91 -22.13 17.39
CA GLY A 552 11.22 -21.17 18.44
C GLY A 552 12.52 -20.38 18.28
N GLY A 553 13.46 -20.79 17.42
CA GLY A 553 14.74 -20.09 17.26
C GLY A 553 15.96 -20.99 17.05
N ILE A 554 17.15 -20.42 17.29
CA ILE A 554 18.42 -21.15 17.22
C ILE A 554 18.51 -22.08 18.42
N ILE A 555 18.96 -23.31 18.19
CA ILE A 555 19.18 -24.28 19.25
C ILE A 555 20.51 -23.95 19.96
N GLU A 556 20.46 -23.67 21.26
CA GLU A 556 21.62 -23.19 22.01
C GLU A 556 22.77 -24.22 22.05
N ASP A 557 22.46 -25.48 22.37
CA ASP A 557 23.43 -26.57 22.36
C ASP A 557 23.31 -27.40 21.07
N GLN A 558 24.05 -26.98 20.05
CA GLN A 558 24.10 -27.67 18.75
C GLN A 558 24.62 -29.11 18.88
N ASN A 559 25.58 -29.36 19.78
CA ASN A 559 26.18 -30.69 19.94
C ASN A 559 25.16 -31.66 20.54
N ALA A 560 24.46 -31.26 21.61
CA ALA A 560 23.41 -32.07 22.21
C ALA A 560 22.26 -32.35 21.23
N TYR A 561 21.93 -31.38 20.37
CA TYR A 561 20.90 -31.57 19.34
C TYR A 561 21.34 -32.58 18.26
N ILE A 562 22.58 -32.50 17.80
CA ILE A 562 23.13 -33.45 16.82
C ILE A 562 23.10 -34.89 17.38
N GLU A 563 23.37 -35.08 18.67
CA GLU A 563 23.26 -36.39 19.33
C GLU A 563 21.83 -36.95 19.31
N GLN A 564 20.81 -36.08 19.27
CA GLN A 564 19.40 -36.47 19.20
C GLN A 564 18.91 -36.76 17.78
N ILE A 565 19.71 -36.46 16.74
CA ILE A 565 19.33 -36.71 15.34
C ILE A 565 19.15 -38.21 15.10
N GLN A 566 17.95 -38.55 14.63
CA GLN A 566 17.53 -39.90 14.25
C GLN A 566 17.64 -40.09 12.74
N GLN A 567 17.93 -41.32 12.34
CA GLN A 567 17.98 -41.71 10.94
C GLN A 567 16.68 -42.44 10.58
N ASN A 568 16.14 -42.13 9.41
CA ASN A 568 15.00 -42.81 8.83
C ASN A 568 15.43 -44.18 8.27
N ASN A 569 14.48 -45.12 8.21
CA ASN A 569 14.66 -46.42 7.57
C ASN A 569 13.94 -46.44 6.22
N PHE A 570 14.37 -47.29 5.29
CA PHE A 570 13.76 -47.39 3.95
C PHE A 570 12.24 -47.66 3.98
N ALA A 571 11.77 -48.45 4.94
CA ALA A 571 10.35 -48.76 5.12
C ALA A 571 9.44 -47.53 5.28
N VAL A 572 9.98 -46.38 5.74
CA VAL A 572 9.21 -45.13 5.83
C VAL A 572 8.74 -44.69 4.44
N LEU A 573 9.57 -44.87 3.41
CA LEU A 573 9.25 -44.48 2.04
C LEU A 573 8.16 -45.34 1.41
N GLU A 574 7.97 -46.59 1.85
CA GLU A 574 6.89 -47.45 1.34
C GLU A 574 5.51 -46.99 1.86
N ASN A 575 5.46 -46.41 3.06
CA ASN A 575 4.23 -45.96 3.70
C ASN A 575 3.73 -44.58 3.22
N ILE A 576 4.54 -43.82 2.49
CA ILE A 576 4.15 -42.50 1.95
C ILE A 576 2.97 -42.64 0.97
N GLN A 577 2.94 -43.72 0.19
CA GLN A 577 1.96 -43.93 -0.89
C GLN A 577 0.56 -44.31 -0.39
N GLN A 578 0.43 -44.90 0.81
CA GLN A 578 -0.88 -45.25 1.41
C GLN A 578 -1.55 -44.09 2.16
N LYS A 579 -0.79 -43.05 2.55
CA LYS A 579 -1.33 -41.89 3.27
C LYS A 579 -1.82 -40.76 2.35
N LEU A 580 -1.36 -40.71 1.10
CA LEU A 580 -1.72 -39.63 0.16
C LEU A 580 -3.23 -39.59 -0.17
N ASP A 581 -3.93 -40.73 -0.15
CA ASP A 581 -5.40 -40.79 -0.35
C ASP A 581 -6.21 -40.31 0.87
N CYS A 582 -5.57 -40.10 2.02
CA CYS A 582 -6.22 -39.66 3.26
C CYS A 582 -5.65 -38.38 3.85
N VAL A 583 -4.72 -37.69 3.18
CA VAL A 583 -4.37 -36.31 3.54
C VAL A 583 -5.39 -35.37 2.91
N LYS A 584 -6.59 -35.34 3.49
CA LYS A 584 -7.21 -34.03 3.61
C LYS A 584 -6.40 -33.27 4.64
N VAL A 585 -5.80 -32.15 4.26
CA VAL A 585 -5.34 -31.16 5.25
C VAL A 585 -6.59 -30.50 5.82
N GLU A 586 -7.27 -31.29 6.63
CA GLU A 586 -8.43 -30.97 7.43
C GLU A 586 -7.93 -31.08 8.87
N GLU A 587 -7.54 -29.97 9.47
CA GLU A 587 -8.13 -29.72 10.77
C GLU A 587 -9.61 -29.40 10.48
N ILE A 588 -10.49 -30.41 10.32
CA ILE A 588 -11.92 -30.16 10.54
C ILE A 588 -12.01 -29.80 12.01
N LYS A 589 -11.97 -28.50 12.31
CA LYS A 589 -12.79 -27.98 13.40
C LYS A 589 -14.22 -28.35 13.04
N GLU A 590 -14.84 -29.26 13.79
CA GLU A 590 -16.26 -29.55 13.64
C GLU A 590 -17.03 -28.29 14.01
N TRP A 591 -17.50 -27.57 13.00
CA TRP A 591 -18.33 -26.37 13.16
C TRP A 591 -19.79 -26.75 13.32
N LYS A 592 -20.56 -25.94 14.06
CA LYS A 592 -21.99 -26.19 14.29
C LYS A 592 -22.76 -26.37 12.99
N GLU A 593 -23.78 -27.24 13.03
CA GLU A 593 -24.56 -27.63 11.85
C GLU A 593 -25.19 -26.41 11.13
N GLU A 594 -25.56 -25.37 11.87
CA GLU A 594 -26.11 -24.11 11.33
C GLU A 594 -25.15 -23.37 10.35
N ILE A 595 -23.83 -23.50 10.53
CA ILE A 595 -22.81 -22.85 9.67
C ILE A 595 -22.73 -23.56 8.32
N GLY A 596 -22.65 -24.89 8.33
CA GLY A 596 -22.56 -25.70 7.12
C GLY A 596 -23.84 -25.69 6.26
N VAL A 597 -24.99 -25.37 6.85
CA VAL A 597 -26.27 -25.28 6.14
C VAL A 597 -26.33 -24.10 5.17
N VAL A 598 -25.63 -22.99 5.46
CA VAL A 598 -25.57 -21.82 4.55
C VAL A 598 -24.79 -22.17 3.27
N GLU A 599 -23.66 -22.85 3.37
CA GLU A 599 -22.84 -23.24 2.21
C GLU A 599 -23.49 -24.35 1.38
N LYS A 600 -24.24 -25.26 2.02
CA LYS A 600 -25.03 -26.28 1.32
C LYS A 600 -26.13 -25.66 0.46
N ASN A 601 -26.78 -24.61 0.96
CA ASN A 601 -27.96 -24.01 0.31
C ASN A 601 -27.67 -22.72 -0.48
N CYS A 602 -26.46 -22.16 -0.38
CA CYS A 602 -26.05 -20.95 -1.12
C CYS A 602 -24.77 -21.17 -1.95
N SER A 603 -24.94 -21.40 -3.25
CA SER A 603 -23.84 -21.62 -4.21
C SER A 603 -22.89 -20.44 -4.36
N LEU A 604 -23.36 -19.21 -4.14
CA LEU A 604 -22.56 -17.98 -4.25
C LEU A 604 -21.55 -17.89 -3.10
N ILE A 605 -22.02 -18.10 -1.86
CA ILE A 605 -21.16 -18.00 -0.67
C ILE A 605 -20.14 -19.11 -0.64
N LYS A 606 -20.55 -20.34 -0.97
CA LYS A 606 -19.62 -21.46 -1.11
C LYS A 606 -18.45 -21.14 -2.05
N LYS A 607 -18.70 -20.55 -3.22
CA LYS A 607 -17.64 -20.16 -4.17
C LYS A 607 -16.69 -19.09 -3.63
N ILE A 608 -17.19 -18.16 -2.82
CA ILE A 608 -16.34 -17.13 -2.19
C ILE A 608 -15.46 -17.77 -1.12
N VAL A 609 -15.99 -18.70 -0.33
CA VAL A 609 -15.22 -19.46 0.67
C VAL A 609 -14.17 -20.34 -0.02
N ASP A 610 -14.54 -21.12 -1.04
CA ASP A 610 -13.61 -21.96 -1.80
C ASP A 610 -12.46 -21.13 -2.40
N LYS A 611 -12.75 -19.94 -2.93
CA LYS A 611 -11.73 -19.01 -3.44
C LYS A 611 -10.78 -18.53 -2.34
N ALA A 612 -11.30 -18.21 -1.16
CA ALA A 612 -10.47 -17.82 -0.02
C ALA A 612 -9.47 -18.92 0.36
N MET A 613 -9.93 -20.17 0.41
CA MET A 613 -9.12 -21.32 0.79
C MET A 613 -8.10 -21.72 -0.29
N THR A 614 -8.42 -21.51 -1.56
CA THR A 614 -7.57 -21.95 -2.69
C THR A 614 -6.61 -20.89 -3.20
N THR A 615 -7.03 -19.62 -3.24
CA THR A 615 -6.22 -18.53 -3.82
C THR A 615 -5.62 -17.61 -2.78
N HIS A 616 -5.90 -17.84 -1.49
CA HIS A 616 -5.45 -17.03 -0.35
C HIS A 616 -5.71 -15.52 -0.51
N TYR A 617 -6.73 -15.17 -1.31
CA TYR A 617 -7.05 -13.79 -1.66
C TYR A 617 -8.53 -13.59 -1.91
N LEU A 618 -9.10 -12.59 -1.24
CA LEU A 618 -10.43 -12.07 -1.49
C LEU A 618 -10.38 -10.55 -1.70
N THR A 619 -11.19 -10.07 -2.63
CA THR A 619 -11.43 -8.63 -2.79
C THR A 619 -12.17 -8.08 -1.56
N HIS A 620 -12.06 -6.77 -1.33
CA HIS A 620 -12.75 -6.11 -0.21
C HIS A 620 -14.27 -6.40 -0.19
N PHE A 621 -14.92 -6.49 -1.35
CA PHE A 621 -16.35 -6.76 -1.43
C PHE A 621 -16.70 -8.21 -1.10
N GLU A 622 -15.88 -9.17 -1.49
CA GLU A 622 -16.05 -10.59 -1.13
C GLU A 622 -15.87 -10.79 0.38
N ARG A 623 -14.88 -10.12 0.99
CA ARG A 623 -14.68 -10.15 2.45
C ARG A 623 -15.88 -9.59 3.20
N ASN A 624 -16.43 -8.47 2.74
CA ASN A 624 -17.64 -7.88 3.31
C ASN A 624 -18.86 -8.81 3.15
N ALA A 625 -18.98 -9.55 2.06
CA ALA A 625 -20.09 -10.49 1.87
C ALA A 625 -20.07 -11.60 2.93
N LEU A 626 -18.90 -12.18 3.22
CA LEU A 626 -18.74 -13.19 4.28
C LEU A 626 -19.00 -12.60 5.67
N LEU A 627 -18.52 -11.38 5.91
CA LEU A 627 -18.74 -10.63 7.16
C LEU A 627 -20.23 -10.46 7.49
N TYR A 628 -21.02 -9.97 6.52
CA TYR A 628 -22.45 -9.71 6.71
C TYR A 628 -23.34 -10.96 6.65
N ILE A 629 -22.73 -12.15 6.66
CA ILE A 629 -23.43 -13.43 6.73
C ILE A 629 -23.01 -14.15 8.01
N TYR A 630 -21.74 -14.56 8.10
CA TYR A 630 -21.25 -15.32 9.25
C TYR A 630 -21.13 -14.48 10.52
N GLY A 631 -20.91 -13.16 10.40
CA GLY A 631 -20.93 -12.24 11.55
C GLY A 631 -22.32 -12.12 12.22
N HIS A 632 -23.39 -12.50 11.52
CA HIS A 632 -24.76 -12.51 12.04
C HIS A 632 -25.19 -13.88 12.60
N MET A 633 -24.30 -14.85 12.68
CA MET A 633 -24.58 -16.23 13.13
C MET A 633 -24.01 -16.51 14.52
N GLY A 634 -24.02 -15.50 15.40
CA GLY A 634 -23.48 -15.59 16.76
C GLY A 634 -21.95 -15.76 16.81
N GLU A 635 -21.44 -16.08 18.00
CA GLU A 635 -19.99 -16.23 18.24
C GLU A 635 -19.35 -17.33 17.38
N GLU A 636 -20.06 -18.43 17.16
CA GLU A 636 -19.55 -19.55 16.36
C GLU A 636 -19.43 -19.18 14.87
N GLY A 637 -20.40 -18.42 14.33
CA GLY A 637 -20.29 -17.86 12.99
C GLY A 637 -19.11 -16.89 12.85
N GLN A 638 -18.85 -16.08 13.87
CA GLN A 638 -17.71 -15.16 13.89
C GLN A 638 -16.38 -15.91 13.92
N LYS A 639 -16.25 -16.96 14.75
CA LYS A 639 -15.07 -17.84 14.76
C LYS A 639 -14.83 -18.49 13.41
N TYR A 640 -15.88 -18.92 12.73
CA TYR A 640 -15.77 -19.49 11.39
C TYR A 640 -15.36 -18.45 10.33
N LEU A 641 -15.84 -17.21 10.45
CA LEU A 641 -15.38 -16.12 9.60
C LEU A 641 -13.88 -15.86 9.78
N HIS A 642 -13.39 -15.85 11.03
CA HIS A 642 -11.96 -15.74 11.33
C HIS A 642 -11.17 -16.89 10.70
N TYR A 643 -11.66 -18.12 10.81
CA TYR A 643 -11.05 -19.28 10.16
C TYR A 643 -10.94 -19.14 8.64
N ILE A 644 -11.97 -18.66 7.95
CA ILE A 644 -11.90 -18.41 6.50
C ILE A 644 -10.89 -17.30 6.20
N MET A 645 -10.93 -16.23 6.99
CA MET A 645 -10.10 -15.06 6.77
C MET A 645 -8.63 -15.33 7.07
N GLU A 646 -8.29 -16.22 8.01
CA GLU A 646 -6.94 -16.69 8.34
C GLU A 646 -6.17 -17.21 7.13
N ASN A 647 -6.89 -17.74 6.15
CA ASN A 647 -6.32 -18.23 4.91
C ASN A 647 -5.95 -17.12 3.92
N LEU A 648 -6.16 -15.83 4.22
CA LEU A 648 -5.90 -14.71 3.31
C LEU A 648 -4.57 -13.98 3.62
N ILE A 649 -3.85 -13.58 2.56
CA ILE A 649 -2.54 -12.89 2.64
C ILE A 649 -2.59 -11.60 3.49
N ASN A 650 -3.74 -10.95 3.54
CA ASN A 650 -3.99 -9.70 4.27
C ASN A 650 -4.99 -9.89 5.43
N TYR A 651 -4.94 -11.05 6.08
CA TYR A 651 -5.70 -11.31 7.29
C TYR A 651 -5.13 -10.56 8.50
N ASN A 652 -6.04 -9.99 9.28
CA ASN A 652 -5.76 -9.51 10.61
C ASN A 652 -7.02 -9.81 11.44
N ALA A 653 -6.86 -10.57 12.52
CA ALA A 653 -7.94 -10.99 13.39
C ALA A 653 -8.60 -9.80 14.09
N GLU A 654 -7.82 -8.84 14.59
CA GLU A 654 -8.36 -7.64 15.27
C GLU A 654 -9.16 -6.77 14.31
N ILE A 655 -8.67 -6.54 13.09
CA ILE A 655 -9.40 -5.78 12.06
C ILE A 655 -10.68 -6.51 11.67
N THR A 656 -10.60 -7.83 11.50
CA THR A 656 -11.77 -8.64 11.12
C THR A 656 -12.82 -8.62 12.24
N GLN A 657 -12.41 -8.68 13.52
CA GLN A 657 -13.30 -8.56 14.67
C GLN A 657 -13.88 -7.14 14.79
N GLU A 658 -13.10 -6.10 14.51
CA GLU A 658 -13.58 -4.71 14.48
C GLU A 658 -14.66 -4.51 13.40
N PHE A 659 -14.49 -5.14 12.23
CA PHE A 659 -15.52 -5.16 11.20
C PHE A 659 -16.75 -5.98 11.60
N ILE A 660 -16.57 -7.06 12.36
CA ILE A 660 -17.68 -7.82 12.94
C ILE A 660 -18.43 -6.91 13.92
N ASP A 661 -17.74 -6.20 14.80
CA ASP A 661 -18.38 -5.36 15.82
C ASP A 661 -19.05 -4.12 15.21
N LYS A 662 -18.47 -3.56 14.14
CA LYS A 662 -19.04 -2.45 13.35
C LYS A 662 -20.05 -2.91 12.30
N ARG A 663 -20.40 -4.20 12.24
CA ARG A 663 -21.37 -4.71 11.28
C ARG A 663 -22.72 -4.00 11.48
N LYS A 664 -23.40 -3.74 10.36
CA LYS A 664 -24.77 -3.21 10.35
C LYS A 664 -25.69 -4.14 11.13
N GLU A 665 -26.75 -3.56 11.68
CA GLU A 665 -27.73 -4.24 12.53
C GLU A 665 -28.36 -5.48 11.87
N PHE A 666 -28.46 -5.51 10.54
CA PHE A 666 -29.12 -6.58 9.79
C PHE A 666 -28.24 -7.18 8.68
N PRO A 667 -28.37 -8.50 8.40
CA PRO A 667 -27.56 -9.20 7.41
C PRO A 667 -27.83 -8.74 5.98
N VAL A 668 -26.89 -8.99 5.06
CA VAL A 668 -27.02 -8.58 3.66
C VAL A 668 -28.14 -9.34 2.93
N SER A 669 -28.89 -8.66 2.07
CA SER A 669 -29.97 -9.28 1.28
C SER A 669 -29.45 -10.00 0.03
N CYS A 670 -30.16 -11.05 -0.39
CA CYS A 670 -29.84 -11.80 -1.62
C CYS A 670 -29.81 -10.90 -2.85
N GLU A 671 -30.73 -9.92 -2.96
CA GLU A 671 -30.76 -8.98 -4.09
C GLU A 671 -29.48 -8.15 -4.21
N LYS A 672 -28.94 -7.68 -3.07
CA LYS A 672 -27.68 -6.92 -3.04
C LYS A 672 -26.49 -7.79 -3.43
N LEU A 673 -26.45 -9.04 -2.96
CA LEU A 673 -25.39 -9.99 -3.32
C LEU A 673 -25.40 -10.30 -4.83
N THR A 674 -26.57 -10.61 -5.40
CA THR A 674 -26.69 -10.95 -6.82
C THR A 674 -26.33 -9.77 -7.73
N LYS A 675 -26.74 -8.54 -7.37
CA LYS A 675 -26.31 -7.32 -8.11
C LYS A 675 -24.81 -7.07 -8.01
N ARG A 676 -24.19 -7.43 -6.88
CA ARG A 676 -22.77 -7.18 -6.63
C ARG A 676 -21.84 -8.20 -7.29
N PHE A 677 -22.29 -9.45 -7.40
CA PHE A 677 -21.50 -10.55 -7.93
C PHE A 677 -22.19 -11.29 -9.08
N PRO A 678 -22.40 -10.64 -10.24
CA PRO A 678 -23.06 -11.25 -11.40
C PRO A 678 -22.31 -12.49 -11.94
N GLN A 679 -21.01 -12.61 -11.67
CA GLN A 679 -20.17 -13.75 -12.05
C GLN A 679 -20.43 -15.02 -11.23
N TYR A 680 -21.12 -14.93 -10.09
CA TYR A 680 -21.47 -16.07 -9.25
C TYR A 680 -22.95 -16.41 -9.43
N PRO A 681 -23.30 -17.43 -10.25
CA PRO A 681 -24.70 -17.78 -10.50
C PRO A 681 -25.37 -18.31 -9.22
N CYS A 682 -26.48 -17.68 -8.85
CA CYS A 682 -27.36 -18.10 -7.75
C CYS A 682 -28.54 -18.89 -8.35
N LYS A 683 -28.66 -20.18 -8.02
CA LYS A 683 -29.76 -21.04 -8.52
C LYS A 683 -30.52 -21.67 -7.36
N ASN A 684 -31.86 -21.62 -7.44
CA ASN A 684 -32.84 -22.28 -6.56
C ASN A 684 -32.78 -21.94 -5.07
N CYS A 685 -32.96 -20.67 -4.70
CA CYS A 685 -33.25 -20.32 -3.30
C CYS A 685 -34.76 -20.41 -3.03
N GLU A 686 -35.20 -21.33 -2.17
CA GLU A 686 -36.59 -21.42 -1.72
C GLU A 686 -36.79 -20.71 -0.37
N PHE A 687 -37.48 -19.57 -0.38
CA PHE A 687 -37.82 -18.79 0.82
C PHE A 687 -39.34 -18.72 1.08
N LYS A 688 -40.11 -19.66 0.49
CA LYS A 688 -41.57 -19.56 0.30
C LYS A 688 -42.40 -19.47 1.59
N GLU A 689 -41.80 -19.72 2.76
CA GLU A 689 -42.50 -19.76 4.06
C GLU A 689 -42.34 -18.49 4.92
N TYR A 690 -41.56 -17.48 4.47
CA TYR A 690 -41.19 -16.33 5.30
C TYR A 690 -41.57 -14.96 4.68
N PRO A 691 -42.88 -14.65 4.53
CA PRO A 691 -43.35 -13.42 3.87
C PRO A 691 -43.07 -12.12 4.66
N LEU A 692 -42.58 -12.22 5.90
CA LEU A 692 -42.32 -11.09 6.79
C LEU A 692 -40.85 -10.63 6.78
N PHE A 693 -39.95 -11.32 6.07
CA PHE A 693 -38.51 -11.00 6.03
C PHE A 693 -38.04 -10.75 4.61
N TYR A 694 -36.97 -9.96 4.46
CA TYR A 694 -36.31 -9.88 3.16
C TYR A 694 -35.41 -11.11 2.97
N PRO A 695 -35.30 -11.66 1.75
CA PRO A 695 -34.46 -12.82 1.47
C PRO A 695 -32.97 -12.57 1.79
N SER A 696 -32.36 -13.48 2.56
CA SER A 696 -30.93 -13.47 2.92
C SER A 696 -30.40 -14.90 3.10
N PRO A 697 -29.13 -15.21 2.78
CA PRO A 697 -28.54 -16.53 3.04
C PRO A 697 -28.58 -16.93 4.53
N VAL A 698 -28.62 -15.95 5.43
CA VAL A 698 -28.68 -16.15 6.89
C VAL A 698 -30.00 -16.83 7.32
N ILE A 699 -31.06 -16.77 6.51
CA ILE A 699 -32.35 -17.43 6.80
C ILE A 699 -32.18 -18.95 6.96
N TYR A 700 -31.30 -19.57 6.17
CA TYR A 700 -31.05 -21.01 6.25
C TYR A 700 -30.47 -21.45 7.60
N ALA A 701 -29.72 -20.56 8.27
CA ALA A 701 -29.21 -20.80 9.62
C ALA A 701 -30.23 -20.42 10.70
N TYR A 702 -31.03 -19.37 10.46
CA TYR A 702 -32.03 -18.88 11.40
C TYR A 702 -33.12 -19.92 11.74
N GLU A 703 -33.53 -20.74 10.76
CA GLU A 703 -34.51 -21.81 10.99
C GLU A 703 -34.05 -22.82 12.06
N LYS A 704 -32.74 -23.10 12.11
CA LYS A 704 -32.16 -24.04 13.06
C LYS A 704 -31.81 -23.40 14.40
N SER A 705 -31.46 -22.11 14.41
CA SER A 705 -30.97 -21.43 15.62
C SER A 705 -31.46 -19.97 15.70
N PRO A 706 -32.78 -19.76 15.90
CA PRO A 706 -33.38 -18.42 15.88
C PRO A 706 -32.95 -17.54 17.07
N GLU A 707 -32.41 -18.13 18.14
CA GLU A 707 -31.97 -17.40 19.33
C GLU A 707 -30.59 -16.73 19.16
N THR A 708 -29.72 -17.28 18.31
CA THR A 708 -28.33 -16.82 18.11
C THR A 708 -28.13 -16.11 16.78
N VAL A 709 -28.92 -16.47 15.77
CA VAL A 709 -28.80 -15.92 14.42
C VAL A 709 -29.63 -14.64 14.29
N THR A 710 -29.03 -13.57 13.76
CA THR A 710 -29.72 -12.29 13.60
C THR A 710 -30.83 -12.41 12.55
N LYS A 711 -32.05 -12.07 12.97
CA LYS A 711 -33.24 -12.04 12.12
C LYS A 711 -33.15 -10.97 11.03
N PRO A 712 -33.34 -11.29 9.74
CA PRO A 712 -33.33 -10.30 8.66
C PRO A 712 -34.64 -9.48 8.63
N ASP A 713 -34.66 -8.32 9.28
CA ASP A 713 -35.85 -7.45 9.35
C ASP A 713 -35.45 -5.96 9.20
N CYS A 714 -36.42 -5.04 9.12
CA CYS A 714 -36.16 -3.61 9.26
C CYS A 714 -36.92 -3.04 10.46
N VAL A 715 -36.25 -2.21 11.27
CA VAL A 715 -36.76 -1.62 12.53
C VAL A 715 -38.24 -1.21 12.43
N ASN A 716 -39.00 -1.68 13.41
CA ASN A 716 -40.45 -1.57 13.53
C ASN A 716 -40.95 -0.15 13.21
N LYS A 717 -41.74 -0.01 12.13
CA LYS A 717 -42.23 1.25 11.55
C LYS A 717 -42.97 2.16 12.54
N LYS A 718 -43.41 1.62 13.68
CA LYS A 718 -44.26 2.26 14.70
C LYS A 718 -43.50 3.22 15.62
N GLU A 719 -42.34 2.84 16.16
CA GLU A 719 -41.54 3.67 17.09
C GLU A 719 -40.96 4.93 16.42
N ARG A 720 -40.67 4.83 15.12
CA ARG A 720 -40.16 5.95 14.32
C ARG A 720 -41.23 7.01 14.08
N LEU A 721 -42.50 6.61 14.00
CA LEU A 721 -43.65 7.50 13.82
C LEU A 721 -44.02 8.26 15.09
N GLU A 722 -43.79 7.68 16.27
CA GLU A 722 -44.06 8.32 17.57
C GLU A 722 -43.03 9.40 17.89
N LYS A 723 -41.73 9.13 17.69
CA LYS A 723 -40.66 10.12 17.89
C LYS A 723 -40.72 11.30 16.91
N ILE A 724 -41.20 11.09 15.68
CA ILE A 724 -41.40 12.18 14.71
C ILE A 724 -42.60 13.06 15.06
N LYS A 725 -43.62 12.49 15.72
CA LYS A 725 -44.80 13.24 16.18
C LYS A 725 -44.52 14.18 17.34
N GLU A 726 -43.56 13.87 18.22
CA GLU A 726 -43.15 14.76 19.32
C GLU A 726 -42.33 15.98 18.85
N ILE A 727 -41.69 15.90 17.67
CA ILE A 727 -40.72 16.91 17.22
C ILE A 727 -41.35 17.99 16.32
N CYS A 728 -42.54 17.77 15.77
CA CYS A 728 -43.15 18.68 14.80
C CYS A 728 -44.39 19.39 15.38
N GLU A 729 -44.26 20.69 15.66
CA GLU A 729 -45.39 21.62 15.81
C GLU A 729 -46.29 21.53 14.55
N PRO A 730 -47.60 21.22 14.66
CA PRO A 730 -48.47 20.84 13.53
C PRO A 730 -48.56 21.86 12.39
N ASN A 731 -48.26 23.14 12.65
CA ASN A 731 -48.48 24.23 11.70
C ASN A 731 -47.43 24.30 10.58
N GLN A 732 -46.19 23.87 10.81
CA GLN A 732 -45.13 23.96 9.78
C GLN A 732 -45.24 22.87 8.72
N LEU A 733 -45.75 21.68 9.08
CA LEU A 733 -45.90 20.56 8.16
C LEU A 733 -47.02 20.80 7.14
N GLU A 734 -48.12 21.44 7.58
CA GLU A 734 -49.24 21.79 6.70
C GLU A 734 -48.81 22.85 5.66
N GLN A 735 -48.04 23.85 6.09
CA GLN A 735 -47.47 24.88 5.19
C GLN A 735 -46.50 24.28 4.16
N LEU A 736 -45.63 23.37 4.57
CA LEU A 736 -44.70 22.69 3.67
C LEU A 736 -45.42 21.75 2.68
N LYS A 737 -46.51 21.08 3.11
CA LYS A 737 -47.35 20.28 2.21
C LYS A 737 -48.03 21.13 1.14
N CYS A 738 -48.59 22.27 1.52
CA CYS A 738 -49.21 23.19 0.57
C CYS A 738 -48.18 23.70 -0.46
N LEU A 739 -46.98 24.09 0.00
CA LEU A 739 -45.91 24.54 -0.87
C LEU A 739 -45.43 23.44 -1.83
N LEU A 740 -45.32 22.19 -1.34
CA LEU A 740 -44.92 21.05 -2.16
C LEU A 740 -45.96 20.75 -3.26
N LEU A 741 -47.25 20.83 -2.94
CA LEU A 741 -48.32 20.61 -3.91
C LEU A 741 -48.32 21.69 -5.02
N GLU A 742 -48.13 22.97 -4.67
CA GLU A 742 -47.98 24.03 -5.65
C GLU A 742 -46.77 23.81 -6.58
N LEU A 743 -45.64 23.36 -6.03
CA LEU A 743 -44.43 23.09 -6.81
C LEU A 743 -44.62 21.89 -7.77
N LEU A 744 -45.36 20.86 -7.33
CA LEU A 744 -45.67 19.71 -8.17
C LEU A 744 -46.64 20.06 -9.32
N GLU A 745 -47.64 20.91 -9.08
CA GLU A 745 -48.50 21.42 -10.15
C GLU A 745 -47.74 22.25 -11.17
N LYS A 746 -46.86 23.16 -10.72
CA LYS A 746 -45.99 23.95 -11.61
C LYS A 746 -45.09 23.06 -12.46
N LYS A 747 -44.51 22.02 -11.87
CA LYS A 747 -43.69 21.03 -12.60
C LYS A 747 -44.51 20.32 -13.68
N LYS A 748 -45.71 19.85 -13.35
CA LYS A 748 -46.57 19.14 -14.30
C LYS A 748 -46.96 20.05 -15.48
N LYS A 749 -47.27 21.33 -15.21
CA LYS A 749 -47.56 22.32 -16.25
C LYS A 749 -46.37 22.56 -17.18
N LEU A 750 -45.16 22.68 -16.62
CA LEU A 750 -43.92 22.79 -17.38
C LEU A 750 -43.67 21.56 -18.28
N GLU A 751 -43.94 20.36 -17.77
CA GLU A 751 -43.82 19.12 -18.54
C GLU A 751 -44.84 19.07 -19.70
N GLU A 752 -46.07 19.51 -19.46
CA GLU A 752 -47.11 19.64 -20.50
C GLU A 752 -46.71 20.67 -21.57
N ASP A 753 -46.19 21.83 -21.18
CA ASP A 753 -45.73 22.89 -22.09
C ASP A 753 -44.55 22.40 -22.96
N ILE A 754 -43.58 21.70 -22.37
CA ILE A 754 -42.47 21.06 -23.11
C ILE A 754 -43.02 20.07 -24.14
N MET A 755 -44.02 19.26 -23.78
CA MET A 755 -44.62 18.28 -24.68
C MET A 755 -45.38 18.94 -25.84
N VAL A 756 -46.01 20.10 -25.61
CA VAL A 756 -46.63 20.91 -26.67
C VAL A 756 -45.54 21.44 -27.61
N CYS A 757 -44.47 22.04 -27.10
CA CYS A 757 -43.35 22.50 -27.92
C CYS A 757 -42.73 21.38 -28.76
N GLN A 758 -42.55 20.18 -28.19
CA GLN A 758 -42.06 19.01 -28.92
C GLN A 758 -42.99 18.60 -30.07
N LYS A 759 -44.31 18.65 -29.87
CA LYS A 759 -45.29 18.38 -30.93
C LYS A 759 -45.27 19.44 -32.03
N GLU A 760 -45.09 20.71 -31.68
CA GLU A 760 -44.98 21.78 -32.67
C GLU A 760 -43.70 21.67 -33.50
N ILE A 761 -42.56 21.39 -32.84
CA ILE A 761 -41.30 21.11 -33.51
C ILE A 761 -41.47 19.95 -34.49
N LYS A 762 -42.13 18.86 -34.07
CA LYS A 762 -42.38 17.70 -34.93
C LYS A 762 -43.24 18.04 -36.14
N LYS A 763 -44.33 18.80 -35.95
CA LYS A 763 -45.16 19.29 -37.07
C LYS A 763 -44.38 20.17 -38.05
N TYR A 764 -43.45 20.99 -37.55
CA TYR A 764 -42.60 21.83 -38.38
C TYR A 764 -41.60 21.00 -39.19
N PHE A 765 -41.08 19.90 -38.63
CA PHE A 765 -40.26 18.95 -39.40
C PHE A 765 -41.07 18.18 -40.45
N GLU A 766 -42.28 17.74 -40.12
CA GLU A 766 -43.18 17.08 -41.06
C GLU A 766 -43.57 18.01 -42.23
N SER A 767 -43.82 19.30 -41.98
CA SER A 767 -44.11 20.27 -43.05
C SER A 767 -42.89 20.61 -43.92
N ILE A 768 -41.67 20.55 -43.37
CA ILE A 768 -40.42 20.64 -44.14
C ILE A 768 -40.22 19.40 -45.02
N GLU A 769 -40.62 18.21 -44.57
CA GLU A 769 -40.56 16.99 -45.37
C GLU A 769 -41.59 17.00 -46.52
N GLU A 770 -42.81 17.49 -46.29
CA GLU A 770 -43.83 17.61 -47.33
C GLU A 770 -43.47 18.66 -48.40
N SER A 771 -42.77 19.74 -48.02
CA SER A 771 -42.29 20.77 -48.96
C SER A 771 -41.04 20.36 -49.76
N LYS A 772 -40.38 19.25 -49.40
CA LYS A 772 -39.23 18.67 -50.12
C LYS A 772 -39.59 17.70 -51.24
N ASN A 773 -40.88 17.39 -51.45
CA ASN A 773 -41.33 16.53 -52.56
C ASN A 773 -41.37 17.21 -53.94
N GLY A 774 -40.80 18.42 -54.06
CA GLY A 774 -40.77 19.15 -55.32
C GLY A 774 -39.54 20.01 -55.49
N GLU A 775 -38.32 19.47 -55.33
CA GLU A 775 -37.15 19.84 -56.16
C GLU A 775 -35.88 19.06 -55.73
N LYS A 776 -35.21 18.46 -56.72
CA LYS A 776 -33.91 17.79 -56.59
C LYS A 776 -32.82 18.82 -56.31
N ILE A 777 -32.10 18.68 -55.19
CA ILE A 777 -30.76 19.27 -55.03
C ILE A 777 -29.81 18.22 -54.47
N GLU A 778 -28.60 18.20 -55.05
CA GLU A 778 -27.55 17.20 -54.92
C GLU A 778 -26.89 17.13 -53.53
N LYS A 779 -26.30 15.96 -53.30
CA LYS A 779 -25.61 15.49 -52.09
C LYS A 779 -24.48 16.41 -51.63
N GLU A 780 -24.48 16.77 -50.35
CA GLU A 780 -23.27 16.81 -49.53
C GLU A 780 -23.54 16.29 -48.10
N GLY A 781 -22.92 15.15 -47.77
CA GLY A 781 -22.38 14.85 -46.45
C GLY A 781 -23.33 14.36 -45.34
N LEU A 782 -23.76 13.09 -45.37
CA LEU A 782 -24.17 12.32 -44.19
C LEU A 782 -23.70 10.87 -44.32
N ILE A 783 -22.77 10.44 -43.47
CA ILE A 783 -22.41 9.03 -43.25
C ILE A 783 -23.15 8.57 -41.99
N MET A 784 -23.95 7.51 -42.12
CA MET A 784 -24.60 6.85 -40.99
C MET A 784 -23.74 5.68 -40.51
N ASP A 785 -23.44 5.61 -39.21
CA ASP A 785 -23.11 4.37 -38.52
C ASP A 785 -24.00 4.24 -37.27
N GLN A 786 -24.27 2.99 -36.88
CA GLN A 786 -25.34 2.56 -35.98
C GLN A 786 -25.14 3.04 -34.54
N GLY A 787 -25.53 4.28 -34.25
CA GLY A 787 -25.52 4.80 -32.88
C GLY A 787 -26.04 6.21 -32.62
N GLY A 788 -26.32 7.03 -33.64
CA GLY A 788 -26.98 8.34 -33.40
C GLY A 788 -26.87 9.33 -34.55
N ILE A 789 -27.91 10.17 -34.70
CA ILE A 789 -27.97 11.27 -35.69
C ILE A 789 -27.21 12.48 -35.12
N TYR A 790 -26.14 12.93 -35.77
CA TYR A 790 -25.54 14.24 -35.50
C TYR A 790 -26.13 15.28 -36.43
N ILE A 791 -26.73 16.32 -35.87
CA ILE A 791 -27.07 17.54 -36.61
C ILE A 791 -25.80 18.40 -36.69
N LYS A 792 -25.34 18.69 -37.92
CA LYS A 792 -24.33 19.72 -38.17
C LYS A 792 -25.02 21.10 -38.18
N LEU A 793 -25.23 21.66 -36.98
CA LEU A 793 -25.37 23.10 -36.72
C LEU A 793 -24.16 23.88 -37.27
N LEU A 794 -24.26 24.48 -38.46
CA LEU A 794 -23.41 25.57 -38.96
C LEU A 794 -23.31 26.72 -37.94
#